data_AF-A0AAN4YIT9-F1
#
_entry.id   AF-A0AAN4YIT9-F1
#
_cell.length_a   1.000
_cell.length_b   1.000
_cell.length_c   1.000
_cell.angle_alpha   90.00
_cell.angle_beta   90.00
_cell.angle_gamma   90.00
#
_symmetry.space_group_name_H-M   'P 1'
#
loop_
_entity.id
_entity.type
_entity.pdbx_description
1 polymer ?
#
loop_
_entity_poly.entity_id
_entity_poly.type
_entity_poly.pdbx_seq_one_letter_code
_entity_poly.pdbx_strand_id
1 'polypeptide(L)'
;MAMLFTPIAAASLLAVVGTQPTGVFAQDAEGWYKAHPGMSRIKDVNQDTHQIVDEFGRTRFFHGTNVVMKEPPWHRPLEWVPGVSSFGEQDVQNLHDLGLNIVRLGHSWAGAEPVRGEYNQTFLDIMKKQTKMAEDHGLYVLVDVHQDCLARQFCGNGVPDVTYWKKLASEYGKTTNVVGYNLLNEPWVGDTWADPTLLVPGVADHKVLEGLWNRAAKQIRTVDNDTLIWFEGATLDVLSGFNNVPLGDGSKSVHSFHYYNPPQLGSISTTLSNRHKDNERLRTAGVLTELTFWMGDEKQMQGLADAMSATDANMVSWIGWAYENLYNGTSGQPYPELAKHYSRAYPAAVAGTPKSFSFADSSATFKLQFTSDPNIQAPTEIILPPSTFPNGYSVQVSPDGSVLQYAVDKRTLAFFTSTSIKNATDITITITRIQCPGYRKPLTFVVSTPSDSRTPAGPTYRSATRSAQSQKSNTSRSITKRGGCSHNTVDELIVPSLVEKPLAAQGVETLGFFIDAAVPGLYYMYSTRLSVNWMNFARRHVESTLDPFIWSLRCLGTLHLGMKHQDQDTIASSRSMYSRGLQGLHSLLRRPRFVRSDMTLAIAVMLGIYEMMDPITPQSWLTHSSGIATLIRLRGPNAHRGGFGRTLLISFKSFIVADALIRGEACFLAEPAWQLALTDTLAAESGNGKGSQLCDLVELLFAEITKCPGLYARACAIIKNNETDHSMFETLRQEATQSKQRLQYLKDQLESVVPVSLDSEALRDKPDLIGLIPVSVAQKSRTFAGHGAQSALALLDQVIVITESDHHRLFTDSTMTTLPVWDVLPAPANCVTMDKEETLANRLPAWPDQLALSMGMLAVKDN
;
A
#
# COMPACT_ATOMS: atom_id res chain seq x y z
N MET A 1 -15.13 -74.04 22.44
CA MET A 1 -14.15 -73.13 23.05
C MET A 1 -13.21 -72.69 21.94
N ALA A 2 -12.95 -71.39 21.85
CA ALA A 2 -12.63 -70.63 20.63
C ALA A 2 -11.39 -71.06 19.84
N MET A 3 -11.51 -71.01 18.50
CA MET A 3 -10.42 -70.87 17.53
C MET A 3 -10.61 -69.56 16.74
N LEU A 4 -9.50 -68.81 16.65
CA LEU A 4 -9.00 -67.99 15.54
C LEU A 4 -9.98 -67.13 14.71
N PHE A 5 -9.78 -65.80 14.75
CA PHE A 5 -10.07 -64.90 13.62
C PHE A 5 -9.07 -63.75 13.52
N THR A 6 -8.35 -63.71 12.40
CA THR A 6 -7.64 -62.57 11.81
C THR A 6 -8.64 -61.69 11.03
N PRO A 7 -8.49 -60.35 10.97
CA PRO A 7 -9.31 -59.52 10.10
C PRO A 7 -8.64 -59.28 8.74
N ILE A 8 -9.41 -59.59 7.68
CA ILE A 8 -9.18 -59.25 6.28
C ILE A 8 -9.63 -57.80 6.06
N ALA A 9 -8.76 -56.94 5.53
CA ALA A 9 -9.14 -55.63 5.01
C ALA A 9 -9.51 -55.77 3.53
N ALA A 10 -10.79 -55.61 3.21
CA ALA A 10 -11.31 -55.63 1.84
C ALA A 10 -11.10 -54.28 1.16
N ALA A 11 -10.23 -54.23 0.16
CA ALA A 11 -10.14 -53.14 -0.80
C ALA A 11 -11.11 -53.42 -1.96
N SER A 12 -12.19 -52.65 -2.05
CA SER A 12 -13.13 -52.73 -3.17
C SER A 12 -12.58 -51.93 -4.36
N LEU A 13 -11.89 -52.62 -5.29
CA LEU A 13 -11.70 -52.17 -6.67
C LEU A 13 -13.03 -52.36 -7.42
N LEU A 14 -13.70 -51.28 -7.82
CA LEU A 14 -14.79 -51.35 -8.79
C LEU A 14 -14.21 -51.11 -10.19
N ALA A 15 -14.05 -52.21 -10.91
CA ALA A 15 -13.52 -52.27 -12.27
C ALA A 15 -14.56 -51.79 -13.31
N VAL A 16 -14.01 -51.16 -14.35
CA VAL A 16 -14.66 -50.72 -15.59
C VAL A 16 -15.36 -51.90 -16.28
N VAL A 17 -16.67 -51.76 -16.55
CA VAL A 17 -17.37 -52.65 -17.50
C VAL A 17 -17.33 -52.00 -18.87
N GLY A 18 -16.31 -52.35 -19.65
CA GLY A 18 -16.22 -52.12 -21.09
C GLY A 18 -16.10 -53.46 -21.79
N THR A 19 -17.05 -53.79 -22.65
CA THR A 19 -17.03 -55.00 -23.48
C THR A 19 -15.84 -54.96 -24.44
N GLN A 20 -14.88 -55.88 -24.29
CA GLN A 20 -13.82 -56.10 -25.28
C GLN A 20 -14.37 -56.85 -26.51
N PRO A 21 -13.88 -56.50 -27.71
CA PRO A 21 -13.50 -57.48 -28.69
C PRO A 21 -11.96 -57.54 -28.84
N THR A 22 -11.51 -58.78 -28.92
CA THR A 22 -10.17 -59.31 -29.19
C THR A 22 -9.39 -58.62 -30.31
N GLY A 23 -8.08 -58.39 -30.07
CA GLY A 23 -7.04 -58.41 -31.11
C GLY A 23 -6.13 -57.18 -31.23
N VAL A 24 -4.95 -57.27 -30.59
CA VAL A 24 -3.66 -56.61 -30.95
C VAL A 24 -3.68 -55.08 -31.09
N PHE A 25 -3.39 -54.25 -30.06
CA PHE A 25 -2.89 -52.85 -30.21
C PHE A 25 -2.39 -52.16 -28.89
N ALA A 26 -1.79 -52.85 -27.91
CA ALA A 26 -1.38 -52.16 -26.68
C ALA A 26 0.04 -51.59 -26.77
N GLN A 27 0.16 -50.27 -26.93
CA GLN A 27 1.33 -49.53 -26.45
C GLN A 27 1.42 -49.79 -24.93
N ASP A 28 2.61 -50.12 -24.42
CA ASP A 28 2.83 -50.40 -22.99
C ASP A 28 2.73 -49.10 -22.18
N ALA A 29 1.49 -48.70 -21.86
CA ALA A 29 1.19 -47.47 -21.12
C ALA A 29 1.84 -47.48 -19.72
N GLU A 30 1.78 -48.63 -19.03
CA GLU A 30 2.40 -48.79 -17.72
C GLU A 30 3.94 -48.69 -17.83
N GLY A 31 4.54 -49.32 -18.83
CA GLY A 31 5.96 -49.19 -19.14
C GLY A 31 6.36 -47.76 -19.49
N TRP A 32 5.52 -47.00 -20.20
CA TRP A 32 5.80 -45.60 -20.53
C TRP A 32 5.89 -44.73 -19.28
N TYR A 33 4.92 -44.81 -18.36
CA TYR A 33 4.95 -44.05 -17.11
C TYR A 33 6.05 -44.51 -16.14
N LYS A 34 6.43 -45.80 -16.18
CA LYS A 34 7.63 -46.29 -15.46
C LYS A 34 8.93 -45.74 -16.03
N ALA A 35 9.03 -45.60 -17.35
CA ALA A 35 10.21 -45.06 -18.04
C ALA A 35 10.32 -43.53 -17.94
N HIS A 36 9.20 -42.83 -17.76
CA HIS A 36 9.12 -41.38 -17.65
C HIS A 36 8.46 -40.96 -16.32
N PRO A 37 9.08 -41.26 -15.17
CA PRO A 37 8.52 -40.90 -13.88
C PRO A 37 8.53 -39.37 -13.68
N GLY A 38 7.51 -38.86 -13.01
CA GLY A 38 7.41 -37.44 -12.65
C GLY A 38 6.78 -36.57 -13.73
N MET A 39 7.04 -35.27 -13.64
CA MET A 39 6.43 -34.26 -14.50
C MET A 39 7.31 -33.98 -15.73
N SER A 40 6.70 -33.79 -16.90
CA SER A 40 7.42 -33.36 -18.12
C SER A 40 7.91 -31.92 -18.00
N ARG A 41 9.14 -31.64 -18.38
CA ARG A 41 9.65 -30.26 -18.46
C ARG A 41 8.89 -29.45 -19.50
N ILE A 42 8.62 -28.18 -19.17
CA ILE A 42 8.12 -27.20 -20.12
C ILE A 42 9.31 -26.56 -20.81
N LYS A 43 9.36 -26.61 -22.15
CA LYS A 43 10.54 -26.19 -22.90
C LYS A 43 10.29 -24.99 -23.77
N ASP A 44 9.23 -25.02 -24.57
CA ASP A 44 9.11 -24.15 -25.72
C ASP A 44 7.69 -23.62 -25.89
N VAL A 45 7.57 -22.60 -26.73
CA VAL A 45 6.33 -22.10 -27.29
C VAL A 45 6.29 -22.43 -28.76
N ASN A 46 5.21 -23.05 -29.21
CA ASN A 46 4.94 -23.25 -30.61
C ASN A 46 4.41 -21.93 -31.19
N GLN A 47 5.17 -21.33 -32.10
CA GLN A 47 4.89 -20.02 -32.69
C GLN A 47 3.78 -20.05 -33.74
N ASP A 48 3.37 -21.22 -34.21
CA ASP A 48 2.29 -21.40 -35.18
C ASP A 48 0.95 -21.62 -34.48
N THR A 49 0.96 -22.36 -33.35
CA THR A 49 -0.25 -22.63 -32.57
C THR A 49 -0.46 -21.64 -31.42
N HIS A 50 0.57 -20.86 -31.07
CA HIS A 50 0.59 -19.93 -29.94
C HIS A 50 0.33 -20.61 -28.59
N GLN A 51 0.85 -21.84 -28.44
CA GLN A 51 0.66 -22.67 -27.25
C GLN A 51 2.00 -23.10 -26.64
N ILE A 52 1.97 -23.35 -25.33
CA ILE A 52 3.12 -23.86 -24.58
C ILE A 52 3.27 -25.36 -24.85
N VAL A 53 4.51 -25.82 -25.02
CA VAL A 53 4.85 -27.20 -25.37
C VAL A 53 5.79 -27.81 -24.31
N ASP A 54 5.51 -29.05 -23.93
CA ASP A 54 6.41 -29.81 -23.08
C ASP A 54 7.53 -30.51 -23.86
N GLU A 55 8.45 -31.13 -23.12
CA GLU A 55 9.60 -31.81 -23.70
C GLU A 55 9.29 -33.02 -24.57
N PHE A 56 8.05 -33.52 -24.54
CA PHE A 56 7.57 -34.59 -25.40
C PHE A 56 6.87 -34.05 -26.65
N GLY A 57 6.81 -32.74 -26.83
CA GLY A 57 6.12 -32.10 -27.96
C GLY A 57 4.62 -31.92 -27.74
N ARG A 58 4.08 -32.19 -26.54
CA ARG A 58 2.63 -32.05 -26.27
C ARG A 58 2.28 -30.60 -25.99
N THR A 59 1.13 -30.17 -26.51
CA THR A 59 0.54 -28.86 -26.14
C THR A 59 0.03 -28.91 -24.70
N ARG A 60 0.33 -27.90 -23.88
CA ARG A 60 0.04 -27.86 -22.45
C ARG A 60 -0.94 -26.75 -22.08
N PHE A 61 -1.92 -27.09 -21.24
CA PHE A 61 -2.83 -26.13 -20.62
C PHE A 61 -2.67 -26.15 -19.10
N PHE A 62 -2.71 -24.96 -18.50
CA PHE A 62 -2.47 -24.76 -17.09
C PHE A 62 -3.67 -24.09 -16.43
N HIS A 63 -4.26 -24.74 -15.45
CA HIS A 63 -5.34 -24.21 -14.61
C HIS A 63 -4.89 -24.25 -13.15
N GLY A 64 -4.95 -23.10 -12.47
CA GLY A 64 -4.32 -22.97 -11.16
C GLY A 64 -4.77 -21.79 -10.32
N THR A 65 -4.00 -21.52 -9.27
CA THR A 65 -4.25 -20.41 -8.35
C THR A 65 -2.95 -19.69 -7.96
N ASN A 66 -3.08 -18.44 -7.55
CA ASN A 66 -1.99 -17.62 -7.02
C ASN A 66 -1.75 -17.95 -5.54
N VAL A 67 -0.50 -18.14 -5.15
CA VAL A 67 -0.06 -18.33 -3.76
C VAL A 67 1.03 -17.30 -3.48
N VAL A 68 0.65 -16.17 -2.87
CA VAL A 68 1.56 -15.04 -2.68
C VAL A 68 1.55 -14.59 -1.21
N MET A 69 2.72 -14.51 -0.60
CA MET A 69 2.90 -13.87 0.72
C MET A 69 3.64 -12.54 0.54
N LYS A 70 2.93 -11.43 0.77
CA LYS A 70 3.44 -10.08 0.48
C LYS A 70 4.24 -9.48 1.65
N GLU A 71 4.05 -10.03 2.86
CA GLU A 71 4.66 -9.52 4.10
C GLU A 71 5.73 -10.47 4.66
N PRO A 72 6.70 -9.96 5.45
CA PRO A 72 7.69 -10.81 6.13
C PRO A 72 7.01 -11.93 6.95
N PRO A 73 7.49 -13.18 6.87
CA PRO A 73 8.76 -13.62 6.28
C PRO A 73 8.72 -13.94 4.77
N TRP A 74 7.72 -13.47 4.03
CA TRP A 74 7.54 -13.59 2.56
C TRP A 74 7.36 -15.00 2.01
N HIS A 75 7.22 -15.98 2.90
CA HIS A 75 6.83 -17.34 2.57
C HIS A 75 5.68 -17.77 3.50
N ARG A 76 4.83 -18.67 3.03
CA ARG A 76 3.78 -19.26 3.87
C ARG A 76 4.36 -20.38 4.75
N PRO A 77 3.83 -20.62 5.96
CA PRO A 77 4.21 -21.79 6.75
C PRO A 77 3.78 -23.09 6.04
N LEU A 78 4.56 -24.15 6.20
CA LEU A 78 4.27 -25.48 5.66
C LEU A 78 3.23 -26.24 6.50
N GLU A 79 3.04 -25.86 7.76
CA GLU A 79 2.06 -26.47 8.64
C GLU A 79 0.78 -25.65 8.63
N TRP A 80 -0.35 -26.35 8.54
CA TRP A 80 -1.65 -25.71 8.61
C TRP A 80 -1.97 -25.29 10.04
N VAL A 81 -2.37 -24.03 10.21
CA VAL A 81 -2.81 -23.47 11.49
C VAL A 81 -4.11 -22.69 11.25
N PRO A 82 -5.16 -22.89 12.07
CA PRO A 82 -6.39 -22.11 11.95
C PRO A 82 -6.12 -20.60 12.00
N GLY A 83 -6.66 -19.87 11.03
CA GLY A 83 -6.50 -18.42 10.89
C GLY A 83 -5.21 -17.98 10.23
N VAL A 84 -4.30 -18.90 9.87
CA VAL A 84 -3.04 -18.61 9.19
C VAL A 84 -3.04 -19.25 7.80
N SER A 85 -2.83 -18.43 6.77
CA SER A 85 -2.78 -18.93 5.40
C SER A 85 -1.44 -19.64 5.13
N SER A 86 -1.49 -20.97 5.13
CA SER A 86 -0.38 -21.91 4.92
C SER A 86 -0.24 -22.32 3.45
N PHE A 87 0.89 -22.94 3.12
CA PHE A 87 1.09 -23.65 1.85
C PHE A 87 2.02 -24.86 2.10
N GLY A 88 1.40 -25.93 2.57
CA GLY A 88 1.98 -27.21 2.91
C GLY A 88 1.46 -28.38 2.08
N GLU A 89 1.80 -29.59 2.49
CA GLU A 89 1.50 -30.83 1.74
C GLU A 89 -0.01 -31.05 1.56
N GLN A 90 -0.79 -30.84 2.62
CA GLN A 90 -2.25 -30.95 2.54
C GLN A 90 -2.87 -29.90 1.61
N ASP A 91 -2.34 -28.69 1.61
CA ASP A 91 -2.81 -27.60 0.76
C ASP A 91 -2.58 -27.95 -0.72
N VAL A 92 -1.38 -28.44 -1.04
CA VAL A 92 -1.01 -28.91 -2.38
C VAL A 92 -1.88 -30.10 -2.80
N GLN A 93 -2.12 -31.07 -1.91
CA GLN A 93 -3.02 -32.19 -2.18
C GLN A 93 -4.45 -31.72 -2.46
N ASN A 94 -4.95 -30.71 -1.73
CA ASN A 94 -6.28 -30.15 -1.97
C ASN A 94 -6.37 -29.50 -3.36
N LEU A 95 -5.33 -28.78 -3.81
CA LEU A 95 -5.28 -28.19 -5.15
C LEU A 95 -5.21 -29.26 -6.24
N HIS A 96 -4.42 -30.31 -6.02
CA HIS A 96 -4.36 -31.48 -6.90
C HIS A 96 -5.75 -32.13 -7.05
N ASP A 97 -6.46 -32.37 -5.94
CA ASP A 97 -7.77 -33.01 -5.93
C ASP A 97 -8.87 -32.13 -6.55
N LEU A 98 -8.70 -30.81 -6.53
CA LEU A 98 -9.55 -29.88 -7.30
C LEU A 98 -9.25 -29.91 -8.81
N GLY A 99 -8.22 -30.63 -9.25
CA GLY A 99 -7.82 -30.74 -10.65
C GLY A 99 -6.85 -29.65 -11.12
N LEU A 100 -6.32 -28.83 -10.23
CA LEU A 100 -5.31 -27.85 -10.61
C LEU A 100 -4.01 -28.54 -10.99
N ASN A 101 -3.24 -27.91 -11.87
CA ASN A 101 -1.92 -28.41 -12.28
C ASN A 101 -0.84 -27.34 -12.22
N ILE A 102 -1.14 -26.11 -11.80
CA ILE A 102 -0.15 -25.04 -11.64
C ILE A 102 -0.43 -24.18 -10.41
N VAL A 103 0.63 -23.62 -9.83
CA VAL A 103 0.58 -22.54 -8.84
C VAL A 103 1.46 -21.38 -9.33
N ARG A 104 0.94 -20.15 -9.32
CA ARG A 104 1.77 -18.94 -9.45
C ARG A 104 2.27 -18.57 -8.06
N LEU A 105 3.53 -18.91 -7.79
CA LEU A 105 4.12 -18.84 -6.46
C LEU A 105 4.92 -17.54 -6.30
N GLY A 106 4.38 -16.63 -5.48
CA GLY A 106 4.95 -15.32 -5.23
C GLY A 106 6.31 -15.40 -4.56
N HIS A 107 7.32 -14.85 -5.22
CA HIS A 107 8.68 -14.63 -4.73
C HIS A 107 8.90 -13.15 -4.55
N SER A 108 8.88 -12.70 -3.30
CA SER A 108 9.24 -11.32 -3.01
C SER A 108 10.74 -11.10 -3.23
N TRP A 109 11.10 -10.13 -4.06
CA TRP A 109 12.50 -9.73 -4.22
C TRP A 109 13.05 -9.20 -2.88
N ALA A 110 12.25 -8.47 -2.08
CA ALA A 110 12.61 -8.06 -0.73
C ALA A 110 12.92 -9.24 0.23
N GLY A 111 12.29 -10.39 0.03
CA GLY A 111 12.58 -11.61 0.81
C GLY A 111 13.89 -12.28 0.38
N ALA A 112 14.20 -12.26 -0.91
CA ALA A 112 15.39 -12.90 -1.50
C ALA A 112 16.67 -12.08 -1.36
N GLU A 113 16.58 -10.74 -1.40
CA GLU A 113 17.72 -9.81 -1.29
C GLU A 113 17.35 -8.65 -0.35
N PRO A 114 17.25 -8.90 0.96
CA PRO A 114 16.87 -7.88 1.93
C PRO A 114 17.92 -6.77 2.08
N VAL A 115 19.18 -7.07 1.77
CA VAL A 115 20.30 -6.12 1.71
C VAL A 115 20.95 -6.25 0.33
N ARG A 116 21.26 -5.10 -0.28
CA ARG A 116 21.84 -5.01 -1.63
C ARG A 116 23.09 -5.90 -1.77
N GLY A 117 23.05 -6.86 -2.69
CA GLY A 117 24.11 -7.82 -2.96
C GLY A 117 24.21 -8.99 -1.97
N GLU A 118 23.38 -9.02 -0.92
CA GLU A 118 23.37 -10.07 0.11
C GLU A 118 22.08 -10.88 0.02
N TYR A 119 22.16 -12.06 -0.60
CA TYR A 119 21.01 -12.93 -0.81
C TYR A 119 20.67 -13.78 0.43
N ASN A 120 19.38 -13.83 0.77
CA ASN A 120 18.85 -14.64 1.85
C ASN A 120 18.68 -16.10 1.40
N GLN A 121 19.71 -16.92 1.62
CA GLN A 121 19.69 -18.33 1.23
C GLN A 121 18.60 -19.12 1.95
N THR A 122 18.31 -18.81 3.22
CA THR A 122 17.25 -19.47 3.99
C THR A 122 15.88 -19.31 3.31
N PHE A 123 15.56 -18.09 2.86
CA PHE A 123 14.33 -17.83 2.11
C PHE A 123 14.30 -18.64 0.81
N LEU A 124 15.37 -18.62 0.02
CA LEU A 124 15.47 -19.36 -1.25
C LEU A 124 15.31 -20.87 -1.03
N ASP A 125 15.88 -21.43 0.03
CA ASP A 125 15.78 -22.85 0.36
C ASP A 125 14.34 -23.25 0.78
N ILE A 126 13.65 -22.38 1.51
CA ILE A 126 12.22 -22.59 1.86
C ILE A 126 11.36 -22.57 0.61
N MET A 127 11.55 -21.59 -0.28
CA MET A 127 10.80 -21.50 -1.53
C MET A 127 11.06 -22.71 -2.43
N LYS A 128 12.31 -23.17 -2.55
CA LYS A 128 12.64 -24.43 -3.25
C LYS A 128 11.95 -25.65 -2.65
N LYS A 129 11.85 -25.73 -1.33
CA LYS A 129 11.11 -26.82 -0.66
C LYS A 129 9.63 -26.79 -1.02
N GLN A 130 9.00 -25.61 -1.08
CA GLN A 130 7.62 -25.46 -1.53
C GLN A 130 7.45 -25.81 -3.01
N THR A 131 8.40 -25.40 -3.86
CA THR A 131 8.42 -25.79 -5.28
C THR A 131 8.53 -27.30 -5.46
N LYS A 132 9.39 -27.97 -4.68
CA LYS A 132 9.57 -29.42 -4.73
C LYS A 132 8.32 -30.17 -4.24
N MET A 133 7.71 -29.68 -3.16
CA MET A 133 6.46 -30.23 -2.64
C MET A 133 5.33 -30.16 -3.68
N ALA A 134 5.24 -29.06 -4.44
CA ALA A 134 4.31 -28.94 -5.56
C ALA A 134 4.61 -29.98 -6.67
N GLU A 135 5.89 -30.19 -7.02
CA GLU A 135 6.30 -31.22 -7.99
C GLU A 135 5.85 -32.62 -7.58
N ASP A 136 6.08 -32.98 -6.31
CA ASP A 136 5.79 -34.30 -5.76
C ASP A 136 4.29 -34.66 -5.82
N HIS A 137 3.43 -33.64 -5.96
CA HIS A 137 1.99 -33.75 -6.08
C HIS A 137 1.48 -33.33 -7.47
N GLY A 138 2.33 -33.30 -8.50
CA GLY A 138 1.90 -33.06 -9.88
C GLY A 138 1.41 -31.63 -10.14
N LEU A 139 1.93 -30.64 -9.41
CA LEU A 139 1.71 -29.21 -9.67
C LEU A 139 2.98 -28.55 -10.22
N TYR A 140 2.80 -27.85 -11.33
CA TYR A 140 3.78 -26.92 -11.88
C TYR A 140 3.84 -25.64 -11.05
N VAL A 141 4.97 -24.93 -11.12
CA VAL A 141 5.17 -23.64 -10.46
C VAL A 141 5.58 -22.59 -11.48
N LEU A 142 4.81 -21.51 -11.56
CA LEU A 142 5.26 -20.25 -12.16
C LEU A 142 5.89 -19.42 -11.04
N VAL A 143 7.20 -19.16 -11.14
CA VAL A 143 7.91 -18.34 -10.16
C VAL A 143 7.58 -16.88 -10.48
N ASP A 144 6.74 -16.28 -9.64
CA ASP A 144 6.23 -14.94 -9.87
C ASP A 144 6.90 -13.93 -8.97
N VAL A 145 7.46 -12.88 -9.57
CA VAL A 145 8.10 -11.86 -8.76
C VAL A 145 7.17 -10.73 -8.56
N HIS A 146 6.53 -10.88 -7.41
CA HIS A 146 5.36 -10.13 -7.06
C HIS A 146 5.75 -8.78 -6.47
N GLN A 147 5.06 -7.75 -6.95
CA GLN A 147 5.09 -6.41 -6.40
C GLN A 147 3.68 -5.82 -6.50
N ASP A 148 3.36 -4.94 -5.56
CA ASP A 148 2.20 -4.04 -5.64
C ASP A 148 2.73 -2.67 -5.24
N CYS A 149 2.39 -1.60 -5.94
CA CYS A 149 2.86 -0.25 -5.60
C CYS A 149 4.39 -0.14 -5.38
N LEU A 150 5.15 -0.88 -6.18
CA LEU A 150 6.62 -0.95 -6.27
C LEU A 150 7.34 -1.52 -5.05
N ALA A 151 7.24 -0.86 -3.89
CA ALA A 151 8.06 -1.17 -2.73
C ALA A 151 7.41 -0.69 -1.41
N ARG A 152 7.88 -1.25 -0.29
CA ARG A 152 7.39 -0.93 1.07
C ARG A 152 7.43 0.55 1.41
N GLN A 153 8.42 1.26 0.87
CA GLN A 153 8.61 2.71 1.04
C GLN A 153 7.45 3.53 0.45
N PHE A 154 6.71 2.96 -0.52
CA PHE A 154 5.55 3.56 -1.19
C PHE A 154 4.22 2.93 -0.76
N CYS A 155 4.20 2.25 0.40
CA CYS A 155 3.06 1.44 0.87
C CYS A 155 2.73 0.24 -0.05
N GLY A 156 3.70 -0.18 -0.86
CA GLY A 156 3.67 -1.35 -1.70
C GLY A 156 4.49 -2.52 -1.17
N ASN A 157 4.73 -3.53 -2.00
CA ASN A 157 5.60 -4.68 -1.73
C ASN A 157 6.38 -5.02 -3.00
N GLY A 158 7.45 -5.83 -2.89
CA GLY A 158 8.14 -6.38 -4.05
C GLY A 158 9.60 -5.97 -4.13
N VAL A 159 9.91 -4.74 -4.57
CA VAL A 159 11.25 -4.34 -5.02
C VAL A 159 12.14 -3.74 -3.92
N PRO A 160 13.33 -4.31 -3.63
CA PRO A 160 14.49 -3.65 -3.02
C PRO A 160 15.47 -3.11 -4.10
N ASP A 161 16.60 -2.51 -3.71
CA ASP A 161 17.58 -1.92 -4.64
C ASP A 161 18.61 -2.97 -5.15
N VAL A 162 18.53 -3.33 -6.45
CA VAL A 162 19.47 -4.07 -7.38
C VAL A 162 19.29 -5.54 -7.84
N THR A 163 19.95 -5.85 -8.97
CA THR A 163 20.07 -7.08 -9.79
C THR A 163 19.64 -8.44 -9.20
N TYR A 164 18.37 -8.78 -9.34
CA TYR A 164 17.78 -10.01 -8.81
C TYR A 164 17.54 -11.16 -9.80
N TRP A 165 17.21 -10.88 -11.07
CA TRP A 165 16.83 -11.93 -12.04
C TRP A 165 17.85 -13.02 -12.27
N LYS A 166 19.12 -12.63 -12.34
CA LYS A 166 20.22 -13.58 -12.54
C LYS A 166 20.34 -14.55 -11.38
N LYS A 167 20.21 -14.07 -10.13
CA LYS A 167 20.29 -14.92 -8.95
C LYS A 167 19.10 -15.87 -8.91
N LEU A 168 17.88 -15.37 -9.11
CA LEU A 168 16.68 -16.22 -9.18
C LEU A 168 16.86 -17.35 -10.20
N ALA A 169 17.24 -17.03 -11.44
CA ALA A 169 17.43 -18.03 -12.48
C ALA A 169 18.52 -19.07 -12.14
N SER A 170 19.61 -18.65 -11.48
CA SER A 170 20.68 -19.58 -11.07
C SER A 170 20.23 -20.61 -10.02
N GLU A 171 19.19 -20.30 -9.24
CA GLU A 171 18.67 -21.18 -8.19
C GLU A 171 17.65 -22.20 -8.73
N TYR A 172 16.91 -21.85 -9.78
CA TYR A 172 15.77 -22.63 -10.28
C TYR A 172 15.97 -23.27 -11.65
N GLY A 173 16.95 -22.87 -12.45
CA GLY A 173 17.06 -23.29 -13.84
C GLY A 173 17.26 -24.79 -14.10
N LYS A 174 17.48 -25.60 -13.04
CA LYS A 174 17.55 -27.07 -13.14
C LYS A 174 16.27 -27.77 -12.66
N THR A 175 15.36 -27.05 -12.01
CA THR A 175 14.13 -27.56 -11.39
C THR A 175 13.08 -27.92 -12.45
N THR A 176 12.59 -29.16 -12.43
CA THR A 176 11.74 -29.72 -13.50
C THR A 176 10.36 -29.06 -13.61
N ASN A 177 9.71 -28.76 -12.48
CA ASN A 177 8.33 -28.25 -12.47
C ASN A 177 8.21 -26.72 -12.54
N VAL A 178 9.33 -26.00 -12.72
CA VAL A 178 9.30 -24.54 -12.95
C VAL A 178 8.95 -24.28 -14.42
N VAL A 179 7.79 -23.69 -14.69
CA VAL A 179 7.33 -23.42 -16.06
C VAL A 179 7.90 -22.14 -16.65
N GLY A 180 8.45 -21.28 -15.80
CA GLY A 180 9.00 -20.00 -16.21
C GLY A 180 9.24 -19.02 -15.05
N TYR A 181 9.83 -17.89 -15.40
CA TYR A 181 9.99 -16.73 -14.52
C TYR A 181 9.06 -15.61 -15.00
N ASN A 182 8.07 -15.23 -14.18
CA ASN A 182 7.29 -14.02 -14.42
C ASN A 182 8.11 -12.80 -13.97
N LEU A 183 8.50 -11.99 -14.94
CA LEU A 183 9.53 -10.95 -14.74
C LEU A 183 9.08 -9.86 -13.77
N LEU A 184 7.83 -9.46 -13.74
CA LEU A 184 7.32 -8.53 -12.73
C LEU A 184 5.80 -8.52 -12.79
N ASN A 185 5.16 -8.66 -11.63
CA ASN A 185 3.73 -8.45 -11.50
C ASN A 185 3.35 -6.98 -11.77
N GLU A 186 2.33 -6.74 -12.59
CA GLU A 186 1.67 -5.45 -12.82
C GLU A 186 2.60 -4.21 -12.89
N PRO A 187 3.54 -4.17 -13.85
CA PRO A 187 4.43 -3.02 -14.02
C PRO A 187 3.66 -1.69 -14.13
N TRP A 188 4.03 -0.70 -13.30
CA TRP A 188 3.49 0.65 -13.48
C TRP A 188 4.08 1.33 -14.72
N VAL A 189 3.30 2.20 -15.35
CA VAL A 189 3.64 2.87 -16.62
C VAL A 189 4.87 3.80 -16.53
N GLY A 190 5.28 4.19 -15.32
CA GLY A 190 6.41 5.08 -15.05
C GLY A 190 6.00 6.47 -14.58
N ASP A 191 6.86 7.47 -14.80
CA ASP A 191 6.64 8.86 -14.40
C ASP A 191 5.68 9.57 -15.38
N THR A 192 4.38 9.45 -15.09
CA THR A 192 3.31 10.06 -15.89
C THR A 192 3.23 11.57 -15.75
N TRP A 193 3.95 12.16 -14.78
CA TRP A 193 4.02 13.60 -14.61
C TRP A 193 5.03 14.20 -15.60
N ALA A 194 6.16 13.51 -15.80
CA ALA A 194 7.16 13.87 -16.80
C ALA A 194 6.72 13.52 -18.23
N ASP A 195 6.11 12.35 -18.44
CA ASP A 195 5.54 11.94 -19.74
C ASP A 195 4.11 11.39 -19.58
N PRO A 196 3.07 12.24 -19.69
CA PRO A 196 1.68 11.82 -19.61
C PRO A 196 1.26 10.81 -20.69
N THR A 197 2.02 10.69 -21.80
CA THR A 197 1.69 9.74 -22.87
C THR A 197 1.84 8.28 -22.42
N LEU A 198 2.56 8.03 -21.32
CA LEU A 198 2.71 6.70 -20.73
C LEU A 198 1.37 6.09 -20.28
N LEU A 199 0.33 6.91 -20.04
CA LEU A 199 -1.02 6.45 -19.71
C LEU A 199 -1.83 5.97 -20.92
N VAL A 200 -1.36 6.24 -22.15
CA VAL A 200 -2.00 5.74 -23.36
C VAL A 200 -1.71 4.23 -23.48
N PRO A 201 -2.72 3.36 -23.62
CA PRO A 201 -2.53 1.91 -23.72
C PRO A 201 -1.46 1.51 -24.74
N GLY A 202 -0.54 0.64 -24.32
CA GLY A 202 0.60 0.17 -25.13
C GLY A 202 1.78 1.15 -25.24
N VAL A 203 1.68 2.41 -24.79
CA VAL A 203 2.81 3.34 -24.91
C VAL A 203 3.94 2.99 -23.94
N ALA A 204 3.62 2.72 -22.68
CA ALA A 204 4.63 2.32 -21.69
C ALA A 204 5.30 0.98 -22.05
N ASP A 205 4.54 0.03 -22.62
CA ASP A 205 5.06 -1.28 -23.03
C ASP A 205 6.26 -1.14 -23.97
N HIS A 206 6.13 -0.36 -25.05
CA HIS A 206 7.22 -0.16 -26.00
C HIS A 206 8.29 0.82 -25.52
N LYS A 207 7.90 1.95 -24.91
CA LYS A 207 8.85 3.00 -24.53
C LYS A 207 9.74 2.59 -23.36
N VAL A 208 9.19 1.83 -22.42
CA VAL A 208 9.81 1.60 -21.10
C VAL A 208 10.07 0.13 -20.86
N LEU A 209 9.02 -0.71 -20.98
CA LEU A 209 9.08 -2.10 -20.53
C LEU A 209 9.85 -3.02 -21.48
N GLU A 210 9.73 -2.85 -22.80
CA GLU A 210 10.40 -3.72 -23.80
C GLU A 210 11.91 -3.76 -23.60
N GLY A 211 12.54 -2.58 -23.42
CA GLY A 211 13.96 -2.48 -23.14
C GLY A 211 14.36 -3.08 -21.79
N LEU A 212 13.50 -2.98 -20.78
CA LEU A 212 13.72 -3.58 -19.46
C LEU A 212 13.68 -5.10 -19.54
N TRP A 213 12.67 -5.68 -20.18
CA TRP A 213 12.51 -7.13 -20.33
C TRP A 213 13.63 -7.74 -21.16
N ASN A 214 14.10 -7.07 -22.21
CA ASN A 214 15.27 -7.52 -22.96
C ASN A 214 16.55 -7.57 -22.11
N ARG A 215 16.77 -6.59 -21.22
CA ARG A 215 17.91 -6.61 -20.30
C ARG A 215 17.79 -7.72 -19.26
N ALA A 216 16.60 -7.90 -18.69
CA ALA A 216 16.30 -8.97 -17.73
C ALA A 216 16.56 -10.36 -18.35
N ALA A 217 15.97 -10.61 -19.52
CA ALA A 217 16.10 -11.85 -20.26
C ALA A 217 17.56 -12.17 -20.60
N LYS A 218 18.33 -11.18 -21.05
CA LYS A 218 19.76 -11.35 -21.32
C LYS A 218 20.54 -11.80 -20.08
N GLN A 219 20.21 -11.28 -18.90
CA GLN A 219 20.89 -11.67 -17.65
C GLN A 219 20.49 -13.07 -17.20
N ILE A 220 19.21 -13.44 -17.29
CA ILE A 220 18.71 -14.80 -17.01
C ILE A 220 19.46 -15.82 -17.89
N ARG A 221 19.58 -15.55 -19.20
CA ARG A 221 20.28 -16.40 -20.16
C ARG A 221 21.79 -16.51 -19.94
N THR A 222 22.39 -15.79 -18.98
CA THR A 222 23.79 -16.06 -18.59
C THR A 222 23.94 -17.27 -17.67
N VAL A 223 22.84 -17.76 -17.08
CA VAL A 223 22.84 -18.85 -16.09
C VAL A 223 21.78 -19.93 -16.37
N ASP A 224 20.73 -19.62 -17.11
CA ASP A 224 19.63 -20.52 -17.47
C ASP A 224 19.20 -20.27 -18.92
N ASN A 225 19.51 -21.22 -19.80
CA ASN A 225 19.24 -21.12 -21.23
C ASN A 225 17.85 -21.62 -21.65
N ASP A 226 17.15 -22.35 -20.78
CA ASP A 226 16.05 -23.22 -21.21
C ASP A 226 14.69 -22.76 -20.68
N THR A 227 14.62 -22.29 -19.44
CA THR A 227 13.36 -21.93 -18.77
C THR A 227 12.65 -20.76 -19.46
N LEU A 228 11.34 -20.85 -19.66
CA LEU A 228 10.55 -19.80 -20.34
C LEU A 228 10.58 -18.46 -19.58
N ILE A 229 10.57 -17.35 -20.33
CA ILE A 229 10.48 -16.00 -19.78
C ILE A 229 9.05 -15.48 -19.94
N TRP A 230 8.39 -15.21 -18.83
CA TRP A 230 7.03 -14.70 -18.81
C TRP A 230 7.09 -13.19 -18.55
N PHE A 231 6.44 -12.41 -19.40
CA PHE A 231 6.50 -10.95 -19.34
C PHE A 231 5.09 -10.34 -19.36
N GLU A 232 4.91 -9.28 -18.57
CA GLU A 232 3.66 -8.53 -18.50
C GLU A 232 3.80 -7.16 -19.19
N GLY A 233 2.68 -6.67 -19.74
CA GLY A 233 2.51 -5.26 -20.10
C GLY A 233 2.27 -4.39 -18.87
N ALA A 234 2.07 -3.09 -19.05
CA ALA A 234 1.75 -2.21 -17.94
C ALA A 234 0.41 -2.60 -17.27
N THR A 235 0.25 -2.36 -15.96
CA THR A 235 -0.89 -2.78 -15.11
C THR A 235 -2.29 -2.52 -15.69
N LEU A 236 -2.46 -1.47 -16.51
CA LEU A 236 -3.74 -1.18 -17.16
C LEU A 236 -4.14 -2.30 -18.14
N ASP A 237 -3.15 -2.93 -18.77
CA ASP A 237 -3.22 -4.13 -19.60
C ASP A 237 -4.43 -4.16 -20.55
N VAL A 238 -4.68 -3.03 -21.22
CA VAL A 238 -5.79 -2.89 -22.18
C VAL A 238 -5.35 -3.37 -23.57
N LEU A 239 -4.18 -2.96 -24.03
CA LEU A 239 -3.56 -3.37 -25.30
C LEU A 239 -2.06 -3.60 -25.09
N SER A 240 -1.51 -4.60 -25.77
CA SER A 240 -0.08 -4.86 -25.75
C SER A 240 0.66 -3.98 -26.76
N GLY A 241 1.53 -3.11 -26.29
CA GLY A 241 2.29 -2.20 -27.15
C GLY A 241 3.66 -2.70 -27.60
N PHE A 242 4.12 -3.85 -27.12
CA PHE A 242 5.45 -4.39 -27.45
C PHE A 242 5.63 -4.56 -28.96
N ASN A 243 6.78 -4.17 -29.50
CA ASN A 243 7.16 -4.47 -30.88
C ASN A 243 7.64 -5.91 -31.02
N ASN A 244 8.31 -6.42 -29.99
CA ASN A 244 8.79 -7.79 -29.93
C ASN A 244 8.79 -8.31 -28.49
N VAL A 245 8.76 -9.63 -28.36
CA VAL A 245 8.92 -10.33 -27.08
C VAL A 245 10.36 -10.26 -26.58
N PRO A 246 10.61 -10.52 -25.29
CA PRO A 246 11.97 -10.73 -24.79
C PRO A 246 12.67 -11.82 -25.60
N LEU A 247 13.97 -11.68 -25.89
CA LEU A 247 14.76 -12.57 -26.76
C LEU A 247 14.41 -12.53 -28.26
N GLY A 248 13.24 -12.01 -28.63
CA GLY A 248 12.92 -11.53 -29.96
C GLY A 248 12.33 -12.54 -30.96
N ASP A 249 12.23 -13.83 -30.63
CA ASP A 249 11.57 -14.82 -31.48
C ASP A 249 10.25 -15.35 -30.91
N GLY A 250 10.06 -15.34 -29.59
CA GLY A 250 8.85 -15.83 -28.93
C GLY A 250 8.81 -17.33 -28.63
N SER A 251 9.81 -18.08 -29.10
CA SER A 251 9.94 -19.53 -28.83
C SER A 251 10.21 -19.85 -27.35
N LYS A 252 10.77 -18.88 -26.62
CA LYS A 252 11.14 -18.97 -25.20
C LYS A 252 10.48 -17.90 -24.32
N SER A 253 9.41 -17.28 -24.82
CA SER A 253 8.68 -16.24 -24.09
C SER A 253 7.19 -16.52 -24.04
N VAL A 254 6.54 -16.05 -22.99
CA VAL A 254 5.09 -16.16 -22.78
C VAL A 254 4.58 -14.80 -22.35
N HIS A 255 3.51 -14.33 -22.99
CA HIS A 255 2.85 -13.10 -22.63
C HIS A 255 1.89 -13.38 -21.45
N SER A 256 2.26 -12.89 -20.29
CA SER A 256 1.49 -12.95 -19.05
C SER A 256 0.58 -11.73 -19.02
N PHE A 257 -0.73 -11.91 -18.80
CA PHE A 257 -1.70 -10.81 -18.80
C PHE A 257 -2.81 -11.05 -17.78
N HIS A 258 -3.44 -9.97 -17.31
CA HIS A 258 -4.47 -9.99 -16.27
C HIS A 258 -5.85 -9.58 -16.81
N TYR A 259 -6.91 -9.97 -16.12
CA TYR A 259 -8.26 -9.46 -16.38
C TYR A 259 -8.98 -9.09 -15.09
N TYR A 260 -9.17 -7.78 -14.92
CA TYR A 260 -10.04 -7.16 -13.92
C TYR A 260 -10.89 -6.09 -14.61
N ASN A 261 -12.19 -6.05 -14.33
CA ASN A 261 -13.07 -5.06 -14.95
C ASN A 261 -13.71 -4.17 -13.86
N PRO A 262 -13.18 -2.94 -13.64
CA PRO A 262 -12.01 -2.27 -14.27
C PRO A 262 -10.63 -2.84 -13.84
N PRO A 263 -9.51 -2.54 -14.54
CA PRO A 263 -9.31 -1.51 -15.56
C PRO A 263 -9.62 -1.91 -17.01
N GLN A 264 -9.85 -3.18 -17.33
CA GLN A 264 -10.23 -3.58 -18.69
C GLN A 264 -11.59 -2.99 -19.09
N LEU A 265 -11.66 -2.42 -20.29
CA LEU A 265 -12.83 -1.66 -20.78
C LEU A 265 -13.95 -2.53 -21.38
N GLY A 266 -13.75 -3.85 -21.46
CA GLY A 266 -14.64 -4.78 -22.16
C GLY A 266 -14.88 -6.07 -21.40
N SER A 267 -15.58 -7.02 -22.02
CA SER A 267 -15.74 -8.36 -21.47
C SER A 267 -14.43 -9.14 -21.52
N ILE A 268 -14.36 -10.21 -20.74
CA ILE A 268 -13.22 -11.13 -20.79
C ILE A 268 -13.04 -11.71 -22.20
N SER A 269 -14.11 -12.05 -22.90
CA SER A 269 -14.03 -12.55 -24.29
C SER A 269 -13.40 -11.53 -25.25
N THR A 270 -13.70 -10.24 -25.08
CA THR A 270 -13.03 -9.18 -25.86
C THR A 270 -11.55 -9.09 -25.51
N THR A 271 -11.20 -9.18 -24.23
CA THR A 271 -9.80 -9.16 -23.78
C THR A 271 -9.01 -10.35 -24.33
N LEU A 272 -9.56 -11.56 -24.22
CA LEU A 272 -8.95 -12.77 -24.76
C LEU A 272 -8.75 -12.69 -26.29
N SER A 273 -9.74 -12.16 -27.02
CA SER A 273 -9.62 -11.96 -28.46
C SER A 273 -8.51 -10.96 -28.83
N ASN A 274 -8.37 -9.88 -28.06
CA ASN A 274 -7.28 -8.93 -28.27
C ASN A 274 -5.92 -9.55 -27.95
N ARG A 275 -5.81 -10.29 -26.84
CA ARG A 275 -4.57 -10.97 -26.46
C ARG A 275 -4.18 -12.06 -27.45
N HIS A 276 -5.14 -12.75 -28.04
CA HIS A 276 -4.85 -13.68 -29.14
C HIS A 276 -4.16 -12.99 -30.32
N LYS A 277 -4.69 -11.85 -30.78
CA LYS A 277 -4.05 -11.06 -31.86
C LYS A 277 -2.67 -10.56 -31.48
N ASP A 278 -2.48 -10.16 -30.22
CA ASP A 278 -1.17 -9.76 -29.72
C ASP A 278 -0.17 -10.93 -29.76
N ASN A 279 -0.60 -12.13 -29.34
CA ASN A 279 0.22 -13.33 -29.32
C ASN A 279 0.59 -13.83 -30.73
N GLU A 280 -0.34 -13.72 -31.68
CA GLU A 280 -0.08 -13.96 -33.11
C GLU A 280 1.00 -13.00 -33.63
N ARG A 281 0.80 -11.70 -33.41
CA ARG A 281 1.72 -10.64 -33.83
C ARG A 281 3.11 -10.79 -33.20
N LEU A 282 3.16 -11.18 -31.93
CA LEU A 282 4.38 -11.36 -31.14
C LEU A 282 4.99 -12.76 -31.28
N ARG A 283 4.34 -13.68 -32.00
CA ARG A 283 4.77 -15.08 -32.19
C ARG A 283 5.05 -15.81 -30.88
N THR A 284 4.16 -15.62 -29.89
CA THR A 284 4.30 -16.16 -28.53
C THR A 284 3.01 -16.86 -28.10
N ALA A 285 3.04 -17.54 -26.96
CA ALA A 285 1.85 -17.96 -26.23
C ALA A 285 1.41 -16.87 -25.25
N GLY A 286 0.16 -16.91 -24.80
CA GLY A 286 -0.31 -16.05 -23.72
C GLY A 286 -1.14 -16.80 -22.69
N VAL A 287 -1.04 -16.36 -21.44
CA VAL A 287 -1.66 -16.99 -20.28
C VAL A 287 -2.29 -15.92 -19.40
N LEU A 288 -3.52 -16.16 -18.94
CA LEU A 288 -4.24 -15.29 -18.03
C LEU A 288 -3.79 -15.57 -16.58
N THR A 289 -2.80 -14.84 -16.09
CA THR A 289 -2.12 -15.14 -14.81
C THR A 289 -2.85 -14.61 -13.58
N GLU A 290 -3.79 -13.68 -13.79
CA GLU A 290 -4.72 -13.23 -12.75
C GLU A 290 -6.10 -12.91 -13.30
N LEU A 291 -7.10 -13.30 -12.52
CA LEU A 291 -8.50 -12.94 -12.67
C LEU A 291 -9.22 -13.19 -11.34
N THR A 292 -10.39 -12.58 -11.19
CA THR A 292 -11.23 -12.66 -9.99
C THR A 292 -11.54 -14.10 -9.58
N PHE A 293 -11.06 -14.53 -8.40
CA PHE A 293 -11.45 -15.77 -7.73
C PHE A 293 -11.65 -15.52 -6.22
N TRP A 294 -12.72 -14.80 -5.87
CA TRP A 294 -13.20 -14.65 -4.49
C TRP A 294 -14.72 -14.69 -4.44
N MET A 295 -15.27 -15.01 -3.27
CA MET A 295 -16.71 -15.02 -3.04
C MET A 295 -17.35 -13.66 -3.33
N GLY A 296 -18.53 -13.68 -3.92
CA GLY A 296 -19.28 -12.48 -4.27
C GLY A 296 -20.78 -12.77 -4.41
N ASP A 297 -21.52 -11.79 -4.92
CA ASP A 297 -22.93 -11.96 -5.23
C ASP A 297 -23.15 -12.88 -6.44
N GLU A 298 -24.41 -13.19 -6.75
CA GLU A 298 -24.78 -14.05 -7.88
C GLU A 298 -24.21 -13.55 -9.22
N LYS A 299 -24.14 -12.22 -9.41
CA LYS A 299 -23.61 -11.63 -10.63
C LYS A 299 -22.11 -11.87 -10.76
N GLN A 300 -21.35 -11.73 -9.68
CA GLN A 300 -19.92 -12.03 -9.67
C GLN A 300 -19.66 -13.52 -9.91
N MET A 301 -20.43 -14.40 -9.28
CA MET A 301 -20.30 -15.86 -9.49
C MET A 301 -20.64 -16.27 -10.92
N GLN A 302 -21.65 -15.64 -11.52
CA GLN A 302 -21.95 -15.83 -12.94
C GLN A 302 -20.81 -15.31 -13.83
N GLY A 303 -20.25 -14.13 -13.52
CA GLY A 303 -19.10 -13.58 -14.24
C GLY A 303 -17.89 -14.51 -14.21
N LEU A 304 -17.68 -15.24 -13.10
CA LEU A 304 -16.64 -16.27 -13.01
C LEU A 304 -16.94 -17.49 -13.89
N ALA A 305 -18.19 -17.97 -13.93
CA ALA A 305 -18.59 -19.04 -14.85
C ALA A 305 -18.38 -18.64 -16.33
N ASP A 306 -18.73 -17.40 -16.66
CA ASP A 306 -18.57 -16.83 -18.00
C ASP A 306 -17.08 -16.73 -18.35
N ALA A 307 -16.24 -16.35 -17.39
CA ALA A 307 -14.78 -16.31 -17.56
C ALA A 307 -14.19 -17.69 -17.86
N MET A 308 -14.57 -18.73 -17.11
CA MET A 308 -14.11 -20.10 -17.35
C MET A 308 -14.56 -20.63 -18.71
N SER A 309 -15.77 -20.29 -19.13
CA SER A 309 -16.28 -20.68 -20.45
C SER A 309 -15.54 -19.94 -21.58
N ALA A 310 -15.20 -18.67 -21.36
CA ALA A 310 -14.46 -17.86 -22.32
C ALA A 310 -13.01 -18.32 -22.48
N THR A 311 -12.33 -18.71 -21.40
CA THR A 311 -10.96 -19.26 -21.46
C THR A 311 -10.91 -20.61 -22.17
N ASP A 312 -11.87 -21.52 -21.89
CA ASP A 312 -12.02 -22.78 -22.62
C ASP A 312 -12.22 -22.53 -24.13
N ALA A 313 -13.14 -21.63 -24.49
CA ALA A 313 -13.47 -21.30 -25.88
C ALA A 313 -12.30 -20.67 -26.66
N ASN A 314 -11.38 -19.99 -25.98
CA ASN A 314 -10.17 -19.41 -26.58
C ASN A 314 -8.93 -20.29 -26.37
N MET A 315 -9.05 -21.46 -25.73
CA MET A 315 -7.94 -22.34 -25.36
C MET A 315 -6.81 -21.58 -24.64
N VAL A 316 -7.19 -20.78 -23.63
CA VAL A 316 -6.26 -19.97 -22.83
C VAL A 316 -6.15 -20.55 -21.42
N SER A 317 -4.92 -20.80 -21.00
CA SER A 317 -4.59 -21.19 -19.62
C SER A 317 -4.89 -20.05 -18.64
N TRP A 318 -5.26 -20.37 -17.40
CA TRP A 318 -5.61 -19.37 -16.39
C TRP A 318 -5.12 -19.71 -14.99
N ILE A 319 -4.87 -18.68 -14.19
CA ILE A 319 -4.46 -18.79 -12.79
C ILE A 319 -5.29 -17.80 -11.95
N GLY A 320 -6.17 -18.32 -11.09
CA GLY A 320 -7.11 -17.52 -10.30
C GLY A 320 -6.45 -16.75 -9.15
N TRP A 321 -6.92 -15.53 -8.86
CA TRP A 321 -6.50 -14.74 -7.70
C TRP A 321 -7.54 -14.87 -6.56
N ALA A 322 -7.27 -15.54 -5.43
CA ALA A 322 -6.05 -16.27 -5.05
C ALA A 322 -6.38 -17.42 -4.07
N TYR A 323 -5.39 -18.24 -3.75
CA TYR A 323 -5.49 -19.44 -2.90
C TYR A 323 -6.24 -19.21 -1.57
N GLU A 324 -5.91 -18.13 -0.88
CA GLU A 324 -6.52 -17.74 0.40
C GLU A 324 -8.03 -17.46 0.31
N ASN A 325 -8.55 -17.12 -0.86
CA ASN A 325 -9.98 -16.85 -1.06
C ASN A 325 -10.79 -18.13 -1.18
N LEU A 326 -10.14 -19.25 -1.52
CA LEU A 326 -10.79 -20.53 -1.72
C LEU A 326 -11.20 -21.19 -0.41
N TYR A 327 -10.43 -20.99 0.66
CA TYR A 327 -10.62 -21.70 1.92
C TYR A 327 -11.10 -20.76 3.02
N ASN A 328 -12.01 -21.26 3.85
CA ASN A 328 -12.33 -20.60 5.11
C ASN A 328 -11.14 -20.75 6.06
N GLY A 329 -10.51 -19.64 6.42
CA GLY A 329 -9.29 -19.63 7.24
C GLY A 329 -9.43 -20.33 8.60
N THR A 330 -10.63 -20.44 9.17
CA THR A 330 -10.86 -21.10 10.47
C THR A 330 -11.11 -22.60 10.32
N SER A 331 -11.92 -23.01 9.34
CA SER A 331 -12.30 -24.43 9.17
C SER A 331 -11.37 -25.20 8.23
N GLY A 332 -10.56 -24.50 7.43
CA GLY A 332 -9.73 -25.09 6.38
C GLY A 332 -10.53 -25.69 5.23
N GLN A 333 -11.85 -25.51 5.20
CA GLN A 333 -12.72 -26.07 4.16
C GLN A 333 -12.87 -25.09 3.00
N PRO A 334 -12.91 -25.58 1.75
CA PRO A 334 -13.13 -24.72 0.60
C PRO A 334 -14.59 -24.21 0.55
N TYR A 335 -14.79 -22.99 0.07
CA TYR A 335 -16.13 -22.48 -0.25
C TYR A 335 -16.70 -23.24 -1.45
N PRO A 336 -17.79 -24.02 -1.31
CA PRO A 336 -18.31 -24.86 -2.40
C PRO A 336 -18.68 -24.06 -3.65
N GLU A 337 -19.20 -22.85 -3.46
CA GLU A 337 -19.59 -21.92 -4.51
C GLU A 337 -18.40 -21.48 -5.36
N LEU A 338 -17.21 -21.35 -4.77
CA LEU A 338 -15.99 -21.00 -5.49
C LEU A 338 -15.26 -22.24 -6.01
N ALA A 339 -15.20 -23.31 -5.22
CA ALA A 339 -14.50 -24.55 -5.54
C ALA A 339 -14.99 -25.21 -6.84
N LYS A 340 -16.29 -25.10 -7.16
CA LYS A 340 -16.85 -25.63 -8.41
C LYS A 340 -16.22 -25.00 -9.66
N HIS A 341 -15.76 -23.75 -9.60
CA HIS A 341 -15.13 -23.07 -10.74
C HIS A 341 -13.69 -23.51 -10.96
N TYR A 342 -13.00 -23.92 -9.90
CA TYR A 342 -11.70 -24.60 -10.00
C TYR A 342 -11.84 -26.04 -10.51
N SER A 343 -12.86 -26.75 -10.03
CA SER A 343 -13.09 -28.19 -10.25
C SER A 343 -13.67 -28.53 -11.62
N ARG A 344 -12.95 -28.20 -12.70
CA ARG A 344 -13.37 -28.42 -14.10
C ARG A 344 -12.52 -29.48 -14.79
N ALA A 345 -13.10 -30.20 -15.75
CA ALA A 345 -12.33 -31.09 -16.61
C ALA A 345 -11.70 -30.32 -17.78
N TYR A 346 -10.44 -30.61 -18.09
CA TYR A 346 -9.68 -29.95 -19.15
C TYR A 346 -8.50 -30.83 -19.62
N PRO A 347 -7.95 -30.60 -20.82
CA PRO A 347 -6.78 -31.34 -21.29
C PRO A 347 -5.50 -30.75 -20.67
N ALA A 348 -4.82 -31.44 -19.75
CA ALA A 348 -3.55 -30.96 -19.22
C ALA A 348 -2.41 -31.07 -20.24
N ALA A 349 -2.46 -32.06 -21.14
CA ALA A 349 -1.51 -32.24 -22.23
C ALA A 349 -2.21 -32.83 -23.46
N VAL A 350 -1.86 -32.40 -24.67
CA VAL A 350 -2.42 -32.91 -25.94
C VAL A 350 -1.29 -33.38 -26.86
N ALA A 351 -1.32 -34.65 -27.25
CA ALA A 351 -0.39 -35.29 -28.19
C ALA A 351 -0.75 -34.95 -29.66
N GLY A 352 -0.61 -33.67 -29.99
CA GLY A 352 -0.91 -33.11 -31.30
C GLY A 352 -1.42 -31.67 -31.21
N THR A 353 -2.14 -31.23 -32.23
CA THR A 353 -2.65 -29.86 -32.35
C THR A 353 -4.09 -29.77 -31.85
N PRO A 354 -4.36 -29.13 -30.68
CA PRO A 354 -5.72 -28.93 -30.20
C PRO A 354 -6.49 -28.00 -31.14
N LYS A 355 -7.76 -28.33 -31.38
CA LYS A 355 -8.70 -27.53 -32.18
C LYS A 355 -9.71 -26.81 -31.31
N SER A 356 -10.20 -27.47 -30.28
CA SER A 356 -11.10 -26.89 -29.28
C SER A 356 -11.23 -27.82 -28.07
N PHE A 357 -11.56 -27.25 -26.92
CA PHE A 357 -12.14 -28.01 -25.82
C PHE A 357 -13.21 -27.19 -25.09
N SER A 358 -14.07 -27.88 -24.34
CA SER A 358 -15.13 -27.24 -23.57
C SER A 358 -15.56 -28.12 -22.40
N PHE A 359 -15.94 -27.50 -21.29
CA PHE A 359 -16.57 -28.17 -20.17
C PHE A 359 -17.93 -27.56 -19.82
N ALA A 360 -18.99 -28.38 -19.85
CA ALA A 360 -20.35 -27.98 -19.47
C ALA A 360 -20.60 -28.32 -18.00
N ASP A 361 -20.69 -27.30 -17.13
CA ASP A 361 -20.85 -27.47 -15.68
C ASP A 361 -22.14 -28.21 -15.28
N SER A 362 -23.24 -27.96 -16.00
CA SER A 362 -24.56 -28.52 -15.68
C SER A 362 -24.62 -30.04 -15.86
N SER A 363 -23.98 -30.56 -16.92
CA SER A 363 -23.94 -32.00 -17.22
C SER A 363 -22.65 -32.68 -16.76
N ALA A 364 -21.62 -31.90 -16.40
CA ALA A 364 -20.24 -32.36 -16.24
C ALA A 364 -19.78 -33.17 -17.48
N THR A 365 -19.98 -32.57 -18.66
CA THR A 365 -19.54 -33.12 -19.95
C THR A 365 -18.34 -32.33 -20.44
N PHE A 366 -17.22 -33.03 -20.62
CA PHE A 366 -16.01 -32.51 -21.25
C PHE A 366 -15.93 -32.99 -22.70
N LYS A 367 -15.48 -32.11 -23.60
CA LYS A 367 -15.20 -32.45 -25.00
C LYS A 367 -13.87 -31.85 -25.42
N LEU A 368 -13.03 -32.65 -26.06
CA LEU A 368 -11.76 -32.24 -26.68
C LEU A 368 -11.77 -32.65 -28.16
N GLN A 369 -11.30 -31.76 -29.03
CA GLN A 369 -11.01 -32.05 -30.43
C GLN A 369 -9.56 -31.66 -30.73
N PHE A 370 -8.80 -32.55 -31.35
CA PHE A 370 -7.42 -32.32 -31.73
C PHE A 370 -7.03 -33.14 -32.94
N THR A 371 -6.01 -32.70 -33.68
CA THR A 371 -5.35 -33.52 -34.70
C THR A 371 -4.16 -34.19 -34.05
N SER A 372 -4.09 -35.53 -34.06
CA SER A 372 -2.98 -36.28 -33.49
C SER A 372 -1.68 -36.03 -34.24
N ASP A 373 -0.55 -36.04 -33.51
CA ASP A 373 0.78 -36.14 -34.12
C ASP A 373 1.34 -37.55 -33.83
N PRO A 374 1.46 -38.42 -34.84
CA PRO A 374 1.96 -39.78 -34.65
C PRO A 374 3.44 -39.85 -34.24
N ASN A 375 4.19 -38.74 -34.28
CA ASN A 375 5.56 -38.68 -33.81
C ASN A 375 5.65 -38.46 -32.28
N ILE A 376 4.57 -38.01 -31.65
CA ILE A 376 4.50 -37.84 -30.20
C ILE A 376 4.13 -39.17 -29.56
N GLN A 377 5.07 -39.76 -28.82
CA GLN A 377 4.85 -41.03 -28.14
C GLN A 377 4.12 -40.87 -26.78
N ALA A 378 4.21 -39.67 -26.20
CA ALA A 378 3.56 -39.34 -24.93
C ALA A 378 2.03 -39.20 -25.12
N PRO A 379 1.22 -39.56 -24.11
CA PRO A 379 -0.23 -39.53 -24.24
C PRO A 379 -0.80 -38.11 -24.11
N THR A 380 -1.99 -37.91 -24.70
CA THR A 380 -2.89 -36.83 -24.30
C THR A 380 -3.40 -37.12 -22.88
N GLU A 381 -3.32 -36.16 -21.97
CA GLU A 381 -3.76 -36.29 -20.57
C GLU A 381 -4.91 -35.33 -20.29
N ILE A 382 -6.00 -35.86 -19.75
CA ILE A 382 -7.20 -35.09 -19.38
C ILE A 382 -7.39 -35.19 -17.87
N ILE A 383 -7.57 -34.03 -17.22
CA ILE A 383 -7.89 -33.95 -15.80
C ILE A 383 -9.40 -34.04 -15.60
N LEU A 384 -9.80 -34.88 -14.65
CA LEU A 384 -11.16 -35.23 -14.25
C LEU A 384 -11.24 -35.13 -12.72
N PRO A 385 -11.57 -33.95 -12.15
CA PRO A 385 -11.57 -33.77 -10.70
C PRO A 385 -12.51 -34.76 -9.98
N PRO A 386 -12.06 -35.47 -8.93
CA PRO A 386 -12.87 -36.45 -8.21
C PRO A 386 -14.18 -35.89 -7.63
N SER A 387 -14.17 -34.63 -7.17
CA SER A 387 -15.37 -33.92 -6.70
C SER A 387 -16.40 -33.69 -7.81
N THR A 388 -15.95 -33.55 -9.05
CA THR A 388 -16.80 -33.38 -10.23
C THR A 388 -17.31 -34.73 -10.75
N PHE A 389 -16.49 -35.78 -10.70
CA PHE A 389 -16.79 -37.14 -11.18
C PHE A 389 -16.83 -38.20 -10.05
N PRO A 390 -17.63 -38.02 -8.98
CA PRO A 390 -17.56 -38.87 -7.78
C PRO A 390 -17.99 -40.32 -8.03
N ASN A 391 -18.79 -40.57 -9.07
CA ASN A 391 -19.29 -41.89 -9.45
C ASN A 391 -18.66 -42.40 -10.76
N GLY A 392 -17.55 -41.79 -11.19
CA GLY A 392 -16.91 -42.08 -12.47
C GLY A 392 -17.56 -41.40 -13.67
N TYR A 393 -17.17 -41.87 -14.85
CA TYR A 393 -17.45 -41.23 -16.14
C TYR A 393 -17.57 -42.27 -17.27
N SER A 394 -18.23 -41.89 -18.36
CA SER A 394 -18.20 -42.60 -19.64
C SER A 394 -17.34 -41.83 -20.64
N VAL A 395 -16.61 -42.56 -21.48
CA VAL A 395 -15.72 -42.01 -22.50
C VAL A 395 -16.21 -42.44 -23.88
N GLN A 396 -16.30 -41.48 -24.80
CA GLN A 396 -16.58 -41.71 -26.21
C GLN A 396 -15.44 -41.11 -27.03
N VAL A 397 -14.89 -41.88 -27.96
CA VAL A 397 -13.81 -41.47 -28.85
C VAL A 397 -14.31 -41.56 -30.28
N SER A 398 -13.97 -40.60 -31.13
CA SER A 398 -14.23 -40.69 -32.56
C SER A 398 -13.01 -40.20 -33.35
N PRO A 399 -12.49 -40.96 -34.33
CA PRO A 399 -12.90 -42.32 -34.71
C PRO A 399 -12.61 -43.38 -33.63
N ASP A 400 -13.41 -44.44 -33.56
CA ASP A 400 -13.21 -45.56 -32.64
C ASP A 400 -11.83 -46.23 -32.86
N GLY A 401 -11.17 -46.62 -31.78
CA GLY A 401 -9.85 -47.27 -31.82
C GLY A 401 -8.67 -46.35 -32.15
N SER A 402 -8.89 -45.04 -32.28
CA SER A 402 -7.84 -44.05 -32.52
C SER A 402 -6.91 -43.81 -31.33
N VAL A 403 -7.38 -44.06 -30.10
CA VAL A 403 -6.59 -43.94 -28.87
C VAL A 403 -6.81 -45.11 -27.92
N LEU A 404 -5.80 -45.37 -27.09
CA LEU A 404 -5.83 -46.33 -25.99
C LEU A 404 -5.88 -45.58 -24.66
N GLN A 405 -6.91 -45.85 -23.87
CA GLN A 405 -7.16 -45.21 -22.58
C GLN A 405 -6.34 -45.88 -21.45
N TYR A 406 -5.75 -45.08 -20.57
CA TYR A 406 -5.05 -45.53 -19.37
C TYR A 406 -5.35 -44.58 -18.20
N ALA A 407 -5.72 -45.12 -17.04
CA ALA A 407 -5.93 -44.31 -15.83
C ALA A 407 -4.61 -44.16 -15.08
N VAL A 408 -4.09 -42.93 -15.02
CA VAL A 408 -2.79 -42.63 -14.40
C VAL A 408 -2.95 -42.57 -12.88
N ASP A 409 -3.97 -41.85 -12.42
CA ASP A 409 -4.32 -41.68 -11.01
C ASP A 409 -5.85 -41.44 -10.87
N LYS A 410 -6.31 -40.98 -9.70
CA LYS A 410 -7.74 -40.74 -9.44
C LYS A 410 -8.37 -39.60 -10.26
N ARG A 411 -7.58 -38.67 -10.77
CA ARG A 411 -8.02 -37.50 -11.54
C ARG A 411 -7.51 -37.48 -12.98
N THR A 412 -6.45 -38.21 -13.33
CA THR A 412 -5.77 -38.07 -14.62
C THR A 412 -6.04 -39.28 -15.52
N LEU A 413 -6.60 -39.01 -16.71
CA LEU A 413 -6.86 -40.01 -17.73
C LEU A 413 -6.00 -39.75 -18.98
N ALA A 414 -5.18 -40.74 -19.33
CA ALA A 414 -4.27 -40.71 -20.46
C ALA A 414 -4.86 -41.41 -21.69
N PHE A 415 -4.57 -40.86 -22.87
CA PHE A 415 -4.99 -41.36 -24.17
C PHE A 415 -3.78 -41.44 -25.10
N PHE A 416 -3.27 -42.66 -25.27
CA PHE A 416 -2.17 -42.96 -26.18
C PHE A 416 -2.68 -43.07 -27.60
N THR A 417 -2.05 -42.37 -28.56
CA THR A 417 -2.41 -42.53 -29.97
C THR A 417 -2.15 -43.97 -30.42
N SER A 418 -3.17 -44.60 -31.00
CA SER A 418 -3.07 -45.99 -31.41
C SER A 418 -1.97 -46.17 -32.46
N THR A 419 -1.20 -47.24 -32.33
CA THR A 419 -0.14 -47.59 -33.31
C THR A 419 -0.66 -47.80 -34.74
N SER A 420 -1.98 -47.99 -34.93
CA SER A 420 -2.64 -48.05 -36.24
C SER A 420 -2.73 -46.68 -36.93
N ILE A 421 -2.68 -45.58 -36.17
CA ILE A 421 -2.67 -44.21 -36.69
C ILE A 421 -1.25 -43.87 -37.13
N LYS A 422 -1.01 -43.91 -38.46
CA LYS A 422 0.30 -43.57 -39.06
C LYS A 422 0.40 -42.13 -39.54
N ASN A 423 -0.73 -41.47 -39.73
CA ASN A 423 -0.84 -40.11 -40.23
C ASN A 423 -1.62 -39.25 -39.23
N ALA A 424 -1.42 -37.94 -39.30
CA ALA A 424 -2.18 -36.98 -38.52
C ALA A 424 -3.69 -37.20 -38.69
N THR A 425 -4.42 -37.40 -37.59
CA THR A 425 -5.84 -37.80 -37.58
C THR A 425 -6.63 -36.92 -36.63
N ASP A 426 -7.80 -36.45 -37.08
CA ASP A 426 -8.72 -35.71 -36.21
C ASP A 426 -9.41 -36.64 -35.23
N ILE A 427 -9.23 -36.38 -33.93
CA ILE A 427 -9.75 -37.16 -32.83
C ILE A 427 -10.64 -36.27 -31.97
N THR A 428 -11.83 -36.77 -31.65
CA THR A 428 -12.74 -36.17 -30.67
C THR A 428 -12.86 -37.11 -29.47
N ILE A 429 -12.66 -36.57 -28.27
CA ILE A 429 -12.88 -37.28 -27.00
C ILE A 429 -14.02 -36.56 -26.27
N THR A 430 -15.06 -37.29 -25.89
CA THR A 430 -16.17 -36.79 -25.06
C THR A 430 -16.25 -37.61 -23.78
N ILE A 431 -16.20 -36.94 -22.63
CA ILE A 431 -16.26 -37.56 -21.30
C ILE A 431 -17.49 -37.02 -20.59
N THR A 432 -18.36 -37.90 -20.13
CA THR A 432 -19.60 -37.51 -19.45
C THR A 432 -19.68 -38.17 -18.08
N ARG A 433 -20.01 -37.38 -17.05
CA ARG A 433 -20.24 -37.91 -15.70
C ARG A 433 -21.38 -38.91 -15.68
N ILE A 434 -21.18 -40.03 -14.98
CA ILE A 434 -22.25 -41.00 -14.72
C ILE A 434 -23.19 -40.40 -13.66
N GLN A 435 -24.44 -40.14 -14.03
CA GLN A 435 -25.48 -39.76 -13.09
C GLN A 435 -26.02 -41.02 -12.38
N CYS A 436 -25.90 -41.07 -11.06
CA CYS A 436 -26.60 -42.09 -10.28
C CYS A 436 -28.12 -41.81 -10.37
N PRO A 437 -28.98 -42.82 -10.60
CA PRO A 437 -30.45 -42.66 -10.67
C PRO A 437 -31.14 -42.13 -9.40
N GLY A 438 -30.38 -41.73 -8.38
CA GLY A 438 -30.86 -41.34 -7.06
C GLY A 438 -31.27 -42.55 -6.20
N TYR A 439 -30.95 -42.49 -4.91
CA TYR A 439 -31.48 -43.44 -3.93
C TYR A 439 -32.91 -43.02 -3.59
N ARG A 440 -33.94 -43.72 -4.10
CA ARG A 440 -35.29 -43.58 -3.54
C ARG A 440 -35.29 -44.27 -2.17
N LYS A 441 -35.25 -43.52 -1.07
CA LYS A 441 -35.61 -44.07 0.25
C LYS A 441 -37.11 -44.43 0.19
N PRO A 442 -37.51 -45.71 0.36
CA PRO A 442 -38.93 -46.10 0.34
C PRO A 442 -39.70 -45.53 1.53
N LEU A 443 -39.00 -45.12 2.59
CA LEU A 443 -39.58 -44.68 3.86
C LEU A 443 -38.82 -43.45 4.39
N THR A 444 -39.58 -42.38 4.64
CA THR A 444 -39.13 -41.20 5.38
C THR A 444 -39.44 -41.43 6.87
N PHE A 445 -38.43 -41.40 7.74
CA PHE A 445 -38.68 -41.44 9.18
C PHE A 445 -39.25 -40.09 9.63
N VAL A 446 -40.49 -40.10 10.13
CA VAL A 446 -41.12 -38.97 10.81
C VAL A 446 -40.98 -39.23 12.30
N VAL A 447 -40.26 -38.35 13.01
CA VAL A 447 -40.29 -38.33 14.48
C VAL A 447 -41.56 -37.57 14.89
N SER A 448 -42.59 -38.29 15.29
CA SER A 448 -43.79 -37.73 15.91
C SER A 448 -43.62 -37.71 17.42
N THR A 449 -43.55 -36.51 18.02
CA THR A 449 -43.76 -36.34 19.46
C THR A 449 -45.25 -36.42 19.76
N PRO A 450 -45.70 -37.28 20.69
CA PRO A 450 -47.12 -37.41 21.02
C PRO A 450 -47.56 -36.28 21.94
N SER A 451 -48.08 -35.21 21.37
CA SER A 451 -49.06 -34.36 22.05
C SER A 451 -50.02 -33.76 21.04
N ASP A 452 -51.29 -34.09 21.25
CA ASP A 452 -52.49 -33.49 20.69
C ASP A 452 -52.92 -33.90 19.28
N SER A 453 -53.42 -35.13 19.26
CA SER A 453 -54.57 -35.55 18.47
C SER A 453 -55.76 -34.57 18.59
N ARG A 454 -56.19 -33.97 17.48
CA ARG A 454 -57.60 -33.75 17.11
C ARG A 454 -57.75 -33.39 15.63
N THR A 455 -58.25 -34.35 14.86
CA THR A 455 -58.74 -34.26 13.47
C THR A 455 -60.27 -34.03 13.46
N PRO A 456 -60.96 -33.91 12.29
CA PRO A 456 -60.80 -32.93 11.20
C PRO A 456 -62.18 -32.41 10.67
N ALA A 457 -62.21 -31.33 9.88
CA ALA A 457 -63.16 -31.16 8.75
C ALA A 457 -62.87 -29.85 7.97
N GLY A 458 -62.73 -29.93 6.64
CA GLY A 458 -62.79 -28.77 5.74
C GLY A 458 -64.24 -28.33 5.44
N PRO A 459 -64.55 -27.59 4.35
CA PRO A 459 -63.65 -27.03 3.34
C PRO A 459 -63.92 -25.55 2.96
N THR A 460 -62.91 -24.96 2.29
CA THR A 460 -63.00 -23.94 1.22
C THR A 460 -63.43 -22.48 1.46
N TYR A 461 -62.74 -21.64 0.68
CA TYR A 461 -63.14 -20.35 0.05
C TYR A 461 -62.66 -19.00 0.64
N ARG A 462 -61.83 -18.36 -0.19
CA ARG A 462 -61.76 -16.93 -0.59
C ARG A 462 -61.57 -15.80 0.44
N SER A 463 -60.46 -15.11 0.19
CA SER A 463 -60.33 -13.66 -0.09
C SER A 463 -60.54 -12.61 1.00
N ALA A 464 -59.60 -11.67 0.96
CA ALA A 464 -59.82 -10.22 0.99
C ALA A 464 -59.96 -9.53 2.37
N THR A 465 -58.90 -8.76 2.66
CA THR A 465 -58.90 -7.35 3.07
C THR A 465 -59.53 -6.90 4.39
N ARG A 466 -58.81 -5.92 4.98
CA ARG A 466 -59.20 -4.92 6.01
C ARG A 466 -59.36 -5.50 7.42
N SER A 467 -59.12 -4.80 8.52
CA SER A 467 -58.48 -3.54 8.91
C SER A 467 -58.78 -3.39 10.41
N ALA A 468 -57.85 -2.92 11.24
CA ALA A 468 -58.10 -2.14 12.47
C ALA A 468 -56.76 -1.97 13.22
N GLN A 469 -56.12 -0.79 13.20
CA GLN A 469 -56.38 0.37 14.07
C GLN A 469 -56.26 0.09 15.58
N SER A 470 -55.20 0.65 16.16
CA SER A 470 -55.17 1.22 17.52
C SER A 470 -54.17 2.38 17.48
N GLN A 471 -54.66 3.61 17.26
CA GLN A 471 -54.76 4.70 18.23
C GLN A 471 -53.42 5.06 18.92
N LYS A 472 -52.71 6.07 18.38
CA LYS A 472 -52.73 7.49 18.79
C LYS A 472 -52.03 7.77 20.13
N SER A 473 -50.89 8.47 20.06
CA SER A 473 -50.76 9.76 20.74
C SER A 473 -49.85 10.69 19.92
N ASN A 474 -50.42 11.84 19.55
CA ASN A 474 -49.75 12.95 18.89
C ASN A 474 -49.41 13.99 19.97
N THR A 475 -48.16 14.43 20.03
CA THR A 475 -47.84 15.82 20.39
C THR A 475 -46.92 16.38 19.31
N SER A 476 -47.50 17.24 18.49
CA SER A 476 -46.88 17.96 17.39
C SER A 476 -46.32 19.29 17.88
N ARG A 477 -45.02 19.53 17.67
CA ARG A 477 -44.49 20.89 17.49
C ARG A 477 -43.78 20.95 16.12
N SER A 478 -44.33 21.82 15.30
CA SER A 478 -43.95 22.14 13.92
C SER A 478 -42.55 22.76 13.84
N ILE A 479 -41.66 22.19 13.02
CA ILE A 479 -40.64 22.94 12.28
C ILE A 479 -40.61 22.44 10.84
N THR A 480 -40.65 23.40 9.94
CA THR A 480 -40.71 23.35 8.48
C THR A 480 -39.54 22.63 7.81
N LYS A 481 -39.87 21.94 6.71
CA LYS A 481 -38.96 21.28 5.75
C LYS A 481 -37.77 22.15 5.31
N ARG A 482 -36.57 21.58 5.31
CA ARG A 482 -35.58 21.70 4.22
C ARG A 482 -34.96 20.34 3.95
N GLY A 483 -34.95 19.95 2.68
CA GLY A 483 -34.56 18.63 2.20
C GLY A 483 -33.05 18.38 2.23
N GLY A 484 -32.71 17.10 2.13
CA GLY A 484 -31.36 16.57 2.06
C GLY A 484 -31.40 15.09 2.43
N CYS A 485 -31.82 14.24 1.50
CA CYS A 485 -31.69 12.79 1.64
C CYS A 485 -30.20 12.46 1.53
N SER A 486 -29.50 12.20 2.63
CA SER A 486 -28.18 11.57 2.57
C SER A 486 -28.38 10.09 2.26
N HIS A 487 -28.36 9.74 0.98
CA HIS A 487 -28.12 8.37 0.58
C HIS A 487 -26.67 8.04 0.93
N ASN A 488 -26.46 7.47 2.12
CA ASN A 488 -25.22 6.77 2.38
C ASN A 488 -25.17 5.56 1.43
N THR A 489 -24.08 5.44 0.69
CA THR A 489 -23.89 4.36 -0.28
C THR A 489 -23.67 3.04 0.45
N VAL A 490 -23.90 1.92 -0.24
CA VAL A 490 -23.66 0.56 0.30
C VAL A 490 -22.21 0.40 0.77
N ASP A 491 -21.27 1.11 0.13
CA ASP A 491 -19.84 1.11 0.47
C ASP A 491 -19.57 1.68 1.87
N GLU A 492 -20.32 2.71 2.30
CA GLU A 492 -20.20 3.28 3.65
C GLU A 492 -20.78 2.38 4.75
N LEU A 493 -21.65 1.43 4.39
CA LEU A 493 -22.37 0.58 5.32
C LEU A 493 -21.74 -0.81 5.52
N ILE A 494 -21.01 -1.33 4.54
CA ILE A 494 -20.53 -2.72 4.54
C ILE A 494 -19.02 -2.83 4.82
N VAL A 495 -18.17 -1.91 4.33
CA VAL A 495 -16.71 -1.92 4.60
C VAL A 495 -16.14 -0.49 4.62
N PRO A 496 -16.21 0.24 5.75
CA PRO A 496 -15.71 1.62 5.84
C PRO A 496 -14.23 1.79 5.49
N SER A 497 -13.45 0.70 5.53
CA SER A 497 -11.99 0.73 5.43
C SER A 497 -11.39 0.93 4.04
N LEU A 498 -12.12 0.69 2.93
CA LEU A 498 -11.53 0.75 1.57
C LEU A 498 -11.46 2.16 0.97
N VAL A 499 -12.32 3.09 1.39
CA VAL A 499 -12.19 4.51 1.02
C VAL A 499 -11.45 5.28 2.11
N GLU A 500 -11.68 4.94 3.37
CA GLU A 500 -11.05 5.61 4.51
C GLU A 500 -9.53 5.42 4.51
N LYS A 501 -9.02 4.22 4.22
CA LYS A 501 -7.57 3.95 4.21
C LYS A 501 -6.83 4.69 3.08
N PRO A 502 -7.26 4.63 1.80
CA PRO A 502 -6.67 5.45 0.76
C PRO A 502 -6.80 6.95 1.03
N LEU A 503 -7.94 7.42 1.54
CA LEU A 503 -8.14 8.84 1.83
C LEU A 503 -7.28 9.31 3.02
N ALA A 504 -7.06 8.45 4.01
CA ALA A 504 -6.15 8.73 5.12
C ALA A 504 -4.69 8.74 4.65
N ALA A 505 -4.29 7.81 3.78
CA ALA A 505 -2.97 7.78 3.15
C ALA A 505 -2.74 9.02 2.26
N GLN A 506 -3.70 9.40 1.43
CA GLN A 506 -3.67 10.63 0.63
C GLN A 506 -3.60 11.88 1.52
N GLY A 507 -4.28 11.87 2.67
CA GLY A 507 -4.18 12.93 3.66
C GLY A 507 -2.75 13.15 4.15
N VAL A 508 -2.00 12.06 4.40
CA VAL A 508 -0.59 12.15 4.82
C VAL A 508 0.28 12.77 3.73
N GLU A 509 0.04 12.45 2.47
CA GLU A 509 0.79 13.06 1.36
C GLU A 509 0.38 14.53 1.14
N THR A 510 -0.89 14.87 1.39
CA THR A 510 -1.34 16.28 1.40
C THR A 510 -0.66 17.08 2.51
N LEU A 511 -0.41 16.47 3.68
CA LEU A 511 0.39 17.07 4.74
C LEU A 511 1.84 17.32 4.26
N GLY A 512 2.42 16.42 3.48
CA GLY A 512 3.73 16.63 2.84
C GLY A 512 3.76 17.88 1.97
N PHE A 513 2.79 18.03 1.06
CA PHE A 513 2.66 19.23 0.23
C PHE A 513 2.46 20.51 1.05
N PHE A 514 1.68 20.43 2.13
CA PHE A 514 1.52 21.54 3.06
C PHE A 514 2.85 21.92 3.73
N ILE A 515 3.61 20.94 4.23
CA ILE A 515 4.89 21.18 4.88
C ILE A 515 5.88 21.84 3.91
N ASP A 516 5.97 21.34 2.68
CA ASP A 516 6.83 21.91 1.63
C ASP A 516 6.43 23.34 1.27
N ALA A 517 5.13 23.63 1.25
CA ALA A 517 4.63 24.96 0.89
C ALA A 517 4.72 25.98 2.04
N ALA A 518 4.41 25.56 3.27
CA ALA A 518 4.20 26.46 4.40
C ALA A 518 5.44 26.60 5.30
N VAL A 519 6.17 25.51 5.53
CA VAL A 519 7.29 25.47 6.50
C VAL A 519 8.52 24.67 6.02
N PRO A 520 8.98 24.84 4.75
CA PRO A 520 10.07 24.02 4.21
C PRO A 520 11.38 24.24 4.97
N GLY A 521 11.68 25.48 5.38
CA GLY A 521 12.90 25.81 6.11
C GLY A 521 13.03 25.03 7.42
N LEU A 522 11.96 24.97 8.20
CA LEU A 522 11.93 24.23 9.45
C LEU A 522 12.01 22.72 9.23
N TYR A 523 11.29 22.19 8.24
CA TYR A 523 11.30 20.75 8.00
C TYR A 523 12.68 20.29 7.54
N TYR A 524 13.25 20.90 6.50
CA TYR A 524 14.53 20.47 5.93
C TYR A 524 15.75 20.82 6.78
N MET A 525 15.67 21.81 7.67
CA MET A 525 16.75 22.10 8.63
C MET A 525 16.88 20.99 9.69
N TYR A 526 15.77 20.39 10.13
CA TYR A 526 15.77 19.46 11.27
C TYR A 526 15.47 18.00 10.89
N SER A 527 14.95 17.71 9.69
CA SER A 527 14.46 16.37 9.32
C SER A 527 15.50 15.25 9.44
N THR A 528 16.77 15.55 9.16
CA THR A 528 17.89 14.60 9.23
C THR A 528 18.46 14.46 10.64
N ARG A 529 18.21 15.44 11.52
CA ARG A 529 18.65 15.46 12.93
C ARG A 529 17.64 14.74 13.83
N LEU A 530 16.35 14.83 13.51
CA LEU A 530 15.27 14.25 14.28
C LEU A 530 15.18 12.73 14.12
N SER A 531 14.91 12.01 15.22
CA SER A 531 14.68 10.56 15.17
C SER A 531 13.29 10.20 14.62
N VAL A 532 12.30 11.08 14.80
CA VAL A 532 10.94 10.92 14.26
C VAL A 532 10.42 12.28 13.79
N ASN A 533 10.30 12.50 12.47
CA ASN A 533 9.71 13.71 11.90
C ASN A 533 8.17 13.58 11.73
N TRP A 534 7.50 14.65 11.28
CA TRP A 534 6.05 14.67 11.05
C TRP A 534 5.57 13.59 10.09
N MET A 535 6.27 13.36 8.98
CA MET A 535 5.89 12.34 8.00
C MET A 535 6.01 10.93 8.58
N ASN A 536 7.09 10.65 9.31
CA ASN A 536 7.29 9.38 10.01
C ASN A 536 6.20 9.15 11.07
N PHE A 537 5.82 10.19 11.81
CA PHE A 537 4.77 10.10 12.82
C PHE A 537 3.38 9.91 12.19
N ALA A 538 3.03 10.70 11.17
CA ALA A 538 1.76 10.62 10.48
C ALA A 538 1.56 9.25 9.81
N ARG A 539 2.57 8.73 9.08
CA ARG A 539 2.51 7.41 8.44
C ARG A 539 2.35 6.26 9.44
N ARG A 540 2.97 6.35 10.63
CA ARG A 540 2.83 5.32 11.68
C ARG A 540 1.45 5.30 12.34
N HIS A 541 0.75 6.43 12.39
CA HIS A 541 -0.48 6.57 13.17
C HIS A 541 -1.74 6.72 12.30
N VAL A 542 -1.58 6.77 10.98
CA VAL A 542 -2.70 6.81 10.04
C VAL A 542 -3.58 5.55 10.11
N GLU A 543 -2.99 4.42 10.52
CA GLU A 543 -3.66 3.11 10.62
C GLU A 543 -4.13 2.76 12.05
N SER A 544 -3.56 3.37 13.09
CA SER A 544 -3.73 2.94 14.49
C SER A 544 -4.87 3.62 15.25
N THR A 545 -5.86 4.19 14.55
CA THR A 545 -7.12 4.79 15.07
C THR A 545 -6.98 5.90 16.12
N LEU A 546 -7.26 7.14 15.69
CA LEU A 546 -7.91 8.20 16.48
C LEU A 546 -8.50 9.22 15.47
N ASP A 547 -9.83 9.27 15.34
CA ASP A 547 -10.54 10.26 14.52
C ASP A 547 -9.96 11.67 14.62
N PRO A 548 -9.59 12.20 15.81
CA PRO A 548 -9.11 13.57 15.95
C PRO A 548 -7.82 13.89 15.17
N PHE A 549 -6.88 12.95 15.10
CA PHE A 549 -5.61 13.15 14.40
C PHE A 549 -5.82 13.23 12.89
N ILE A 550 -6.62 12.30 12.36
CA ILE A 550 -6.98 12.31 10.94
C ILE A 550 -7.76 13.58 10.59
N TRP A 551 -8.68 14.04 11.44
CA TRP A 551 -9.39 15.30 11.20
C TRP A 551 -8.46 16.51 11.20
N SER A 552 -7.49 16.58 12.12
CA SER A 552 -6.50 17.68 12.14
C SER A 552 -5.58 17.69 10.92
N LEU A 553 -5.22 16.51 10.42
CA LEU A 553 -4.39 16.37 9.22
C LEU A 553 -5.19 16.71 7.95
N ARG A 554 -6.42 16.20 7.83
CA ARG A 554 -7.32 16.50 6.72
C ARG A 554 -7.70 17.98 6.66
N CYS A 555 -7.95 18.63 7.79
CA CYS A 555 -8.34 20.04 7.79
C CYS A 555 -7.20 20.94 7.27
N LEU A 556 -5.96 20.69 7.69
CA LEU A 556 -4.78 21.43 7.19
C LEU A 556 -4.57 21.18 5.69
N GLY A 557 -4.60 19.92 5.26
CA GLY A 557 -4.41 19.58 3.84
C GLY A 557 -5.50 20.17 2.95
N THR A 558 -6.77 20.07 3.38
CA THR A 558 -7.92 20.62 2.65
C THR A 558 -7.87 22.15 2.60
N LEU A 559 -7.49 22.82 3.70
CA LEU A 559 -7.31 24.27 3.71
C LEU A 559 -6.21 24.69 2.73
N HIS A 560 -5.08 23.99 2.73
CA HIS A 560 -3.97 24.26 1.80
C HIS A 560 -4.42 24.15 0.34
N LEU A 561 -5.12 23.08 -0.01
CA LEU A 561 -5.65 22.88 -1.37
C LEU A 561 -6.69 23.95 -1.73
N GLY A 562 -7.62 24.25 -0.83
CA GLY A 562 -8.64 25.28 -1.05
C GLY A 562 -8.03 26.66 -1.26
N MET A 563 -7.04 27.06 -0.46
CA MET A 563 -6.31 28.31 -0.64
C MET A 563 -5.52 28.34 -1.95
N LYS A 564 -4.82 27.25 -2.29
CA LYS A 564 -4.03 27.13 -3.53
C LYS A 564 -4.87 27.25 -4.79
N HIS A 565 -6.08 26.69 -4.77
CA HIS A 565 -7.00 26.69 -5.91
C HIS A 565 -8.08 27.79 -5.84
N GLN A 566 -8.04 28.66 -4.82
CA GLN A 566 -9.03 29.70 -4.55
C GLN A 566 -10.48 29.16 -4.47
N ASP A 567 -10.63 27.94 -3.96
CA ASP A 567 -11.91 27.25 -3.85
C ASP A 567 -12.53 27.47 -2.45
N GLN A 568 -13.58 28.30 -2.42
CA GLN A 568 -14.30 28.66 -1.20
C GLN A 568 -15.09 27.50 -0.58
N ASP A 569 -15.56 26.54 -1.37
CA ASP A 569 -16.30 25.38 -0.87
C ASP A 569 -15.35 24.38 -0.19
N THR A 570 -14.14 24.22 -0.75
CA THR A 570 -13.07 23.44 -0.13
C THR A 570 -12.58 24.10 1.18
N ILE A 571 -12.44 25.42 1.22
CA ILE A 571 -12.13 26.16 2.47
C ILE A 571 -13.26 26.03 3.50
N ALA A 572 -14.53 26.13 3.09
CA ALA A 572 -15.65 25.91 4.00
C ALA A 572 -15.66 24.47 4.56
N SER A 573 -15.30 23.49 3.73
CA SER A 573 -15.17 22.09 4.13
C SER A 573 -14.04 21.88 5.14
N SER A 574 -12.91 22.57 4.99
CA SER A 574 -11.79 22.48 5.95
C SER A 574 -12.18 22.98 7.34
N ARG A 575 -13.02 24.02 7.45
CA ARG A 575 -13.55 24.53 8.74
C ARG A 575 -14.42 23.50 9.47
N SER A 576 -15.21 22.73 8.70
CA SER A 576 -16.01 21.62 9.25
C SER A 576 -15.12 20.52 9.83
N MET A 577 -14.04 20.16 9.12
CA MET A 577 -13.05 19.19 9.58
C MET A 577 -12.28 19.69 10.81
N TYR A 578 -11.86 20.96 10.82
CA TYR A 578 -11.23 21.61 11.97
C TYR A 578 -12.12 21.52 13.22
N SER A 579 -13.42 21.77 13.08
CA SER A 579 -14.39 21.65 14.19
C SER A 579 -14.42 20.24 14.80
N ARG A 580 -14.34 19.20 13.95
CA ARG A 580 -14.26 17.80 14.40
C ARG A 580 -12.94 17.50 15.10
N GLY A 581 -11.83 18.00 14.55
CA GLY A 581 -10.50 17.91 15.17
C GLY A 581 -10.49 18.54 16.56
N LEU A 582 -11.07 19.73 16.71
CA LEU A 582 -11.12 20.46 17.98
C LEU A 582 -11.97 19.75 19.04
N GLN A 583 -13.14 19.20 18.65
CA GLN A 583 -13.96 18.37 19.54
C GLN A 583 -13.19 17.12 20.00
N GLY A 584 -12.45 16.52 19.09
CA GLY A 584 -11.56 15.39 19.36
C GLY A 584 -10.44 15.73 20.36
N LEU A 585 -9.76 16.85 20.15
CA LEU A 585 -8.74 17.38 21.06
C LEU A 585 -9.34 17.62 22.46
N HIS A 586 -10.49 18.27 22.54
CA HIS A 586 -11.19 18.50 23.81
C HIS A 586 -11.49 17.19 24.56
N SER A 587 -11.92 16.14 23.85
CA SER A 587 -12.14 14.81 24.43
C SER A 587 -10.87 14.17 24.98
N LEU A 588 -9.74 14.30 24.26
CA LEU A 588 -8.44 13.77 24.70
C LEU A 588 -7.92 14.50 25.94
N LEU A 589 -8.08 15.82 26.00
CA LEU A 589 -7.63 16.64 27.14
C LEU A 589 -8.34 16.31 28.45
N ARG A 590 -9.59 15.84 28.41
CA ARG A 590 -10.35 15.43 29.60
C ARG A 590 -9.92 14.07 30.16
N ARG A 591 -9.08 13.33 29.45
CA ARG A 591 -8.63 11.99 29.85
C ARG A 591 -7.19 12.06 30.37
N PRO A 592 -6.95 11.81 31.68
CA PRO A 592 -5.61 11.93 32.28
C PRO A 592 -4.52 11.09 31.60
N ARG A 593 -4.88 9.94 31.01
CA ARG A 593 -3.96 9.06 30.29
C ARG A 593 -3.42 9.67 28.99
N PHE A 594 -4.19 10.53 28.32
CA PHE A 594 -3.86 11.02 26.98
C PHE A 594 -3.35 12.46 26.97
N VAL A 595 -3.67 13.27 27.98
CA VAL A 595 -3.31 14.70 28.04
C VAL A 595 -1.82 15.00 27.84
N ARG A 596 -0.92 14.10 28.29
CA ARG A 596 0.54 14.24 28.12
C ARG A 596 1.11 13.51 26.89
N SER A 597 0.28 12.92 26.06
CA SER A 597 0.72 12.11 24.92
C SER A 597 1.24 12.95 23.76
N ASP A 598 2.14 12.37 22.96
CA ASP A 598 2.62 12.92 21.69
C ASP A 598 1.47 13.21 20.73
N MET A 599 0.52 12.29 20.64
CA MET A 599 -0.67 12.42 19.80
C MET A 599 -1.50 13.66 20.14
N THR A 600 -1.81 13.88 21.42
CA THR A 600 -2.61 15.03 21.86
C THR A 600 -1.94 16.35 21.55
N LEU A 601 -0.63 16.45 21.79
CA LEU A 601 0.13 17.65 21.45
C LEU A 601 0.26 17.83 19.92
N ALA A 602 0.39 16.76 19.15
CA ALA A 602 0.42 16.82 17.69
C ALA A 602 -0.86 17.40 17.09
N ILE A 603 -2.01 16.93 17.58
CA ILE A 603 -3.33 17.44 17.18
C ILE A 603 -3.44 18.92 17.53
N ALA A 604 -3.04 19.31 18.75
CA ALA A 604 -3.06 20.71 19.17
C ALA A 604 -2.18 21.59 18.27
N VAL A 605 -0.94 21.17 17.98
CA VAL A 605 -0.03 21.91 17.08
C VAL A 605 -0.63 22.08 15.68
N MET A 606 -1.20 21.03 15.09
CA MET A 606 -1.81 21.10 13.75
C MET A 606 -3.03 22.04 13.72
N LEU A 607 -3.91 21.97 14.73
CA LEU A 607 -5.07 22.86 14.82
C LEU A 607 -4.67 24.31 15.14
N GLY A 608 -3.61 24.50 15.92
CA GLY A 608 -3.03 25.83 16.16
C GLY A 608 -2.51 26.44 14.87
N ILE A 609 -1.78 25.67 14.05
CA ILE A 609 -1.33 26.12 12.72
C ILE A 609 -2.54 26.45 11.83
N TYR A 610 -3.60 25.62 11.85
CA TYR A 610 -4.83 25.90 11.10
C TYR A 610 -5.41 27.28 11.45
N GLU A 611 -5.54 27.60 12.74
CA GLU A 611 -6.08 28.89 13.21
C GLU A 611 -5.22 30.09 12.81
N MET A 612 -3.92 29.92 12.61
CA MET A 612 -3.06 30.99 12.10
C MET A 612 -3.33 31.27 10.61
N MET A 613 -3.77 30.27 9.86
CA MET A 613 -4.03 30.37 8.42
C MET A 613 -5.46 30.83 8.11
N ASP A 614 -6.44 30.32 8.86
CA ASP A 614 -7.88 30.64 8.70
C ASP A 614 -8.50 31.04 10.05
N PRO A 615 -8.09 32.20 10.62
CA PRO A 615 -8.55 32.65 11.93
C PRO A 615 -10.02 33.09 11.93
N ILE A 616 -10.76 32.76 13.00
CA ILE A 616 -12.09 33.33 13.27
C ILE A 616 -11.98 34.82 13.65
N THR A 617 -10.98 35.16 14.46
CA THR A 617 -10.58 36.52 14.81
C THR A 617 -9.06 36.66 14.74
N PRO A 618 -8.50 37.86 14.52
CA PRO A 618 -7.05 38.06 14.46
C PRO A 618 -6.25 37.54 15.68
N GLN A 619 -6.93 37.34 16.81
CA GLN A 619 -6.34 36.88 18.08
C GLN A 619 -6.72 35.44 18.46
N SER A 620 -7.48 34.71 17.64
CA SER A 620 -7.96 33.35 17.97
C SER A 620 -6.80 32.39 18.26
N TRP A 621 -5.77 32.41 17.41
CA TRP A 621 -4.59 31.56 17.52
C TRP A 621 -3.80 31.79 18.83
N LEU A 622 -3.83 33.00 19.41
CA LEU A 622 -3.14 33.30 20.67
C LEU A 622 -3.69 32.47 21.82
N THR A 623 -5.01 32.25 21.85
CA THR A 623 -5.65 31.44 22.91
C THR A 623 -5.26 29.97 22.77
N HIS A 624 -5.21 29.46 21.53
CA HIS A 624 -4.77 28.10 21.25
C HIS A 624 -3.28 27.91 21.55
N SER A 625 -2.44 28.88 21.17
CA SER A 625 -1.00 28.92 21.47
C SER A 625 -0.74 28.79 22.97
N SER A 626 -1.46 29.54 23.80
CA SER A 626 -1.34 29.43 25.27
C SER A 626 -1.73 28.03 25.78
N GLY A 627 -2.71 27.37 25.15
CA GLY A 627 -3.04 25.97 25.41
C GLY A 627 -1.91 25.01 25.06
N ILE A 628 -1.29 25.17 23.89
CA ILE A 628 -0.14 24.37 23.45
C ILE A 628 1.07 24.59 24.39
N ALA A 629 1.37 25.85 24.75
CA ALA A 629 2.41 26.19 25.71
C ALA A 629 2.17 25.51 27.07
N THR A 630 0.92 25.47 27.53
CA THR A 630 0.52 24.77 28.77
C THR A 630 0.76 23.26 28.66
N LEU A 631 0.45 22.63 27.51
CA LEU A 631 0.70 21.21 27.30
C LEU A 631 2.19 20.88 27.28
N ILE A 632 3.02 21.71 26.65
CA ILE A 632 4.48 21.54 26.62
C ILE A 632 5.05 21.69 28.04
N ARG A 633 4.63 22.71 28.79
CA ARG A 633 4.98 22.89 30.21
C ARG A 633 4.56 21.68 31.06
N LEU A 634 3.35 21.16 30.88
CA LEU A 634 2.81 20.02 31.61
C LEU A 634 3.58 18.71 31.37
N ARG A 635 4.17 18.55 30.18
CA ARG A 635 5.01 17.41 29.81
C ARG A 635 6.45 17.54 30.33
N GLY A 636 6.91 18.77 30.52
CA GLY A 636 8.24 19.09 31.04
C GLY A 636 9.36 18.92 30.01
N PRO A 637 10.54 19.51 30.25
CA PRO A 637 11.61 19.59 29.26
C PRO A 637 12.14 18.23 28.80
N ASN A 638 12.16 17.22 29.67
CA ASN A 638 12.65 15.88 29.35
C ASN A 638 11.84 15.20 28.24
N ALA A 639 10.53 15.47 28.16
CA ALA A 639 9.67 14.91 27.12
C ALA A 639 9.93 15.49 25.72
N HIS A 640 10.77 16.51 25.61
CA HIS A 640 11.08 17.24 24.38
C HIS A 640 12.57 17.19 23.99
N ARG A 641 13.39 16.40 24.69
CA ARG A 641 14.83 16.21 24.37
C ARG A 641 15.08 15.33 23.15
N GLY A 642 14.13 14.47 22.78
CA GLY A 642 14.26 13.54 21.65
C GLY A 642 12.91 12.98 21.20
N GLY A 643 12.94 12.03 20.27
CA GLY A 643 11.73 11.41 19.72
C GLY A 643 10.83 12.43 19.02
N PHE A 644 9.53 12.15 18.98
CA PHE A 644 8.56 13.04 18.36
C PHE A 644 8.25 14.28 19.22
N GLY A 645 8.43 14.20 20.54
CA GLY A 645 8.33 15.35 21.43
C GLY A 645 9.27 16.50 21.05
N ARG A 646 10.51 16.21 20.63
CA ARG A 646 11.45 17.22 20.11
C ARG A 646 10.93 17.88 18.83
N THR A 647 10.38 17.09 17.91
CA THR A 647 9.75 17.57 16.67
C THR A 647 8.60 18.52 16.96
N LEU A 648 7.73 18.17 17.91
CA LEU A 648 6.60 19.02 18.32
C LEU A 648 7.06 20.35 18.91
N LEU A 649 8.12 20.36 19.72
CA LEU A 649 8.69 21.59 20.28
C LEU A 649 9.28 22.48 19.17
N ILE A 650 10.10 21.93 18.28
CA ILE A 650 10.69 22.68 17.15
C ILE A 650 9.59 23.29 16.28
N SER A 651 8.51 22.53 16.03
CA SER A 651 7.40 22.92 15.15
C SER A 651 6.60 24.12 15.66
N PHE A 652 6.69 24.44 16.96
CA PHE A 652 5.81 25.44 17.58
C PHE A 652 6.52 26.47 18.48
N LYS A 653 7.79 26.27 18.82
CA LYS A 653 8.54 27.14 19.76
C LYS A 653 8.58 28.60 19.35
N SER A 654 8.67 28.90 18.07
CA SER A 654 8.66 30.26 17.51
C SER A 654 7.37 31.00 17.88
N PHE A 655 6.22 30.36 17.68
CA PHE A 655 4.92 30.94 17.99
C PHE A 655 4.70 31.19 19.49
N ILE A 656 5.30 30.37 20.36
CA ILE A 656 5.26 30.57 21.81
C ILE A 656 6.00 31.85 22.21
N VAL A 657 7.12 32.16 21.55
CA VAL A 657 7.86 33.40 21.79
C VAL A 657 7.07 34.61 21.28
N ALA A 658 6.45 34.51 20.10
CA ALA A 658 5.57 35.56 19.57
C ALA A 658 4.38 35.84 20.50
N ASP A 659 3.68 34.79 20.95
CA ASP A 659 2.53 34.88 21.88
C ASP A 659 2.94 35.57 23.19
N ALA A 660 4.11 35.22 23.74
CA ALA A 660 4.66 35.87 24.93
C ALA A 660 4.95 37.37 24.72
N LEU A 661 5.52 37.76 23.57
CA LEU A 661 5.76 39.18 23.24
C LEU A 661 4.44 39.96 23.10
N ILE A 662 3.48 39.39 22.37
CA ILE A 662 2.18 40.01 22.11
C ILE A 662 1.41 40.22 23.42
N ARG A 663 1.46 39.25 24.33
CA ARG A 663 0.82 39.33 25.65
C ARG A 663 1.61 40.16 26.66
N GLY A 664 2.87 40.47 26.40
CA GLY A 664 3.76 41.12 27.36
C GLY A 664 4.03 40.24 28.58
N GLU A 665 4.28 38.95 28.35
CA GLU A 665 4.55 37.95 29.38
C GLU A 665 5.94 37.31 29.20
N ALA A 666 6.50 36.73 30.26
CA ALA A 666 7.74 35.98 30.15
C ALA A 666 7.54 34.66 29.39
N CYS A 667 8.43 34.34 28.44
CA CYS A 667 8.41 33.07 27.76
C CYS A 667 9.03 31.98 28.63
N PHE A 668 8.31 30.88 28.82
CA PHE A 668 8.74 29.78 29.68
C PHE A 668 9.96 29.03 29.19
N LEU A 669 10.23 29.10 27.89
CA LEU A 669 11.41 28.47 27.30
C LEU A 669 12.70 29.14 27.80
N ALA A 670 12.64 30.34 28.37
CA ALA A 670 13.76 31.01 29.04
C ALA A 670 14.10 30.42 30.43
N GLU A 671 13.21 29.61 31.02
CA GLU A 671 13.45 29.03 32.34
C GLU A 671 14.67 28.09 32.31
N PRO A 672 15.51 28.04 33.37
CA PRO A 672 16.78 27.30 33.35
C PRO A 672 16.66 25.83 32.95
N ALA A 673 15.58 25.15 33.32
CA ALA A 673 15.35 23.74 32.98
C ALA A 673 15.19 23.49 31.47
N TRP A 674 14.61 24.44 30.74
CA TRP A 674 14.43 24.36 29.28
C TRP A 674 15.72 24.71 28.54
N GLN A 675 16.46 25.71 29.03
CA GLN A 675 17.77 26.10 28.52
C GLN A 675 18.81 24.96 28.67
N LEU A 676 18.81 24.29 29.82
CA LEU A 676 19.65 23.11 30.06
C LEU A 676 19.28 21.95 29.14
N ALA A 677 17.99 21.67 28.98
CA ALA A 677 17.53 20.60 28.09
C ALA A 677 17.89 20.85 26.63
N LEU A 678 17.87 22.10 26.16
CA LEU A 678 18.37 22.45 24.83
C LEU A 678 19.86 22.14 24.70
N THR A 679 20.67 22.59 25.66
CA THR A 679 22.13 22.37 25.67
C THR A 679 22.47 20.87 25.64
N ASP A 680 21.81 20.07 26.47
CA ASP A 680 21.95 18.62 26.50
C ASP A 680 21.57 17.98 25.14
N THR A 681 20.54 18.50 24.49
CA THR A 681 20.06 18.01 23.19
C THR A 681 21.08 18.28 22.08
N LEU A 682 21.61 19.50 22.01
CA LEU A 682 22.63 19.87 21.02
C LEU A 682 23.91 19.04 21.20
N ALA A 683 24.33 18.79 22.44
CA ALA A 683 25.46 17.93 22.75
C ALA A 683 25.22 16.48 22.32
N ALA A 684 24.02 15.94 22.57
CA ALA A 684 23.64 14.59 22.16
C ALA A 684 23.54 14.43 20.63
N GLU A 685 23.00 15.42 19.93
CA GLU A 685 22.92 15.41 18.46
C GLU A 685 24.33 15.43 17.83
N SER A 686 25.21 16.27 18.36
CA SER A 686 26.62 16.34 17.94
C SER A 686 27.36 15.02 18.20
N GLY A 687 27.21 14.44 19.39
CA GLY A 687 27.84 13.15 19.76
C GLY A 687 27.38 11.97 18.90
N ASN A 688 26.19 12.05 18.30
CA ASN A 688 25.63 11.02 17.42
C ASN A 688 25.96 11.27 15.92
N GLY A 689 26.85 12.22 15.60
CA GLY A 689 27.21 12.56 14.22
C GLY A 689 26.10 13.27 13.44
N LYS A 690 25.13 13.87 14.14
CA LYS A 690 24.00 14.63 13.56
C LYS A 690 24.11 16.13 13.85
N GLY A 691 25.28 16.60 14.28
CA GLY A 691 25.54 18.01 14.58
C GLY A 691 25.55 18.88 13.32
N SER A 692 25.30 20.17 13.49
CA SER A 692 25.41 21.18 12.43
C SER A 692 25.73 22.51 13.07
N GLN A 693 26.89 23.08 12.73
CA GLN A 693 27.33 24.35 13.33
C GLN A 693 26.32 25.47 13.09
N LEU A 694 25.74 25.55 11.89
CA LEU A 694 24.68 26.49 11.57
C LEU A 694 23.48 26.31 12.50
N CYS A 695 22.94 25.09 12.60
CA CYS A 695 21.71 24.87 13.34
C CYS A 695 21.93 25.01 14.85
N ASP A 696 23.11 24.65 15.37
CA ASP A 696 23.48 24.87 16.77
C ASP A 696 23.54 26.36 17.11
N LEU A 697 24.13 27.19 16.23
CA LEU A 697 24.12 28.65 16.38
C LEU A 697 22.71 29.24 16.32
N VAL A 698 21.85 28.74 15.42
CA VAL A 698 20.44 29.15 15.33
C VAL A 698 19.68 28.80 16.61
N GLU A 699 19.89 27.62 17.18
CA GLU A 699 19.27 27.21 18.45
C GLU A 699 19.78 28.04 19.64
N LEU A 700 21.07 28.36 19.69
CA LEU A 700 21.64 29.23 20.74
C LEU A 700 21.13 30.67 20.64
N LEU A 701 21.00 31.21 19.42
CA LEU A 701 20.37 32.51 19.19
C LEU A 701 18.91 32.49 19.67
N PHE A 702 18.16 31.45 19.30
CA PHE A 702 16.78 31.27 19.72
C PHE A 702 16.66 31.21 21.25
N ALA A 703 17.56 30.49 21.90
CA ALA A 703 17.61 30.36 23.36
C ALA A 703 17.73 31.73 24.05
N GLU A 704 18.59 32.62 23.53
CA GLU A 704 18.75 33.97 24.05
C GLU A 704 17.52 34.84 23.78
N ILE A 705 16.92 34.71 22.58
CA ILE A 705 15.71 35.45 22.20
C ILE A 705 14.51 35.08 23.08
N THR A 706 14.43 33.85 23.58
CA THR A 706 13.35 33.46 24.52
C THR A 706 13.33 34.28 25.82
N LYS A 707 14.43 34.95 26.20
CA LYS A 707 14.49 35.82 27.38
C LYS A 707 13.90 37.21 27.15
N CYS A 708 13.93 37.69 25.91
CA CYS A 708 13.49 39.03 25.54
C CYS A 708 12.04 39.37 25.97
N PRO A 709 11.04 38.47 25.82
CA PRO A 709 9.67 38.74 26.28
C PRO A 709 9.57 39.06 27.77
N GLY A 710 10.33 38.35 28.61
CA GLY A 710 10.32 38.57 30.06
C GLY A 710 10.99 39.89 30.47
N LEU A 711 12.08 40.26 29.80
CA LEU A 711 12.76 41.55 29.99
C LEU A 711 11.83 42.70 29.56
N TYR A 712 11.18 42.56 28.42
CA TYR A 712 10.21 43.53 27.91
C TYR A 712 9.00 43.68 28.85
N ALA A 713 8.40 42.57 29.28
CA ALA A 713 7.28 42.56 30.22
C ALA A 713 7.60 43.29 31.53
N ARG A 714 8.80 43.04 32.09
CA ARG A 714 9.29 43.72 33.30
C ARG A 714 9.50 45.21 33.08
N ALA A 715 10.07 45.61 31.94
CA ALA A 715 10.22 47.02 31.59
C ALA A 715 8.85 47.73 31.56
N CYS A 716 7.86 47.15 30.89
CA CYS A 716 6.51 47.70 30.83
C CYS A 716 5.82 47.77 32.19
N ALA A 717 5.99 46.74 33.04
CA ALA A 717 5.38 46.71 34.36
C ALA A 717 5.95 47.81 35.28
N ILE A 718 7.27 47.97 35.29
CA ILE A 718 7.97 49.00 36.06
C ILE A 718 7.48 50.40 35.68
N ILE A 719 7.39 50.67 34.38
CA ILE A 719 6.88 51.93 33.81
C ILE A 719 5.42 52.16 34.19
N LYS A 720 4.56 51.16 34.04
CA LYS A 720 3.11 51.29 34.26
C LYS A 720 2.77 51.50 35.73
N ASN A 721 3.54 50.92 36.63
CA ASN A 721 3.30 50.98 38.07
C ASN A 721 3.95 52.19 38.76
N ASN A 722 4.66 53.06 38.02
CA ASN A 722 5.50 54.12 38.59
C ASN A 722 6.42 53.58 39.71
N GLU A 723 7.04 52.43 39.47
CA GLU A 723 7.89 51.76 40.47
C GLU A 723 9.10 52.66 40.80
N THR A 724 9.40 52.86 42.08
CA THR A 724 10.50 53.76 42.53
C THR A 724 11.75 53.01 42.97
N ASP A 725 11.74 51.67 42.92
CA ASP A 725 12.87 50.85 43.34
C ASP A 725 14.00 50.83 42.29
N HIS A 726 15.04 51.62 42.54
CA HIS A 726 16.24 51.70 41.70
C HIS A 726 16.95 50.35 41.51
N SER A 727 16.87 49.45 42.49
CA SER A 727 17.52 48.14 42.39
C SER A 727 16.90 47.27 41.28
N MET A 728 15.60 47.43 41.04
CA MET A 728 14.87 46.71 39.99
C MET A 728 15.25 47.20 38.59
N PHE A 729 15.38 48.53 38.40
CA PHE A 729 15.86 49.12 37.14
C PHE A 729 17.29 48.69 36.83
N GLU A 730 18.19 48.77 37.82
CA GLU A 730 19.59 48.39 37.62
C GLU A 730 19.72 46.90 37.28
N THR A 731 18.98 46.04 37.97
CA THR A 731 18.95 44.60 37.71
C THR A 731 18.43 44.30 36.30
N LEU A 732 17.31 44.92 35.90
CA LEU A 732 16.76 44.75 34.56
C LEU A 732 17.73 45.24 33.47
N ARG A 733 18.37 46.39 33.68
CA ARG A 733 19.37 46.94 32.76
C ARG A 733 20.58 46.03 32.64
N GLN A 734 21.08 45.51 33.75
CA GLN A 734 22.20 44.59 33.77
C GLN A 734 21.86 43.31 33.00
N GLU A 735 20.71 42.70 33.25
CA GLU A 735 20.25 41.50 32.54
C GLU A 735 20.04 41.77 31.03
N ALA A 736 19.41 42.89 30.67
CA ALA A 736 19.21 43.27 29.26
C ALA A 736 20.55 43.50 28.54
N THR A 737 21.51 44.15 29.21
CA THR A 737 22.86 44.38 28.67
C THR A 737 23.61 43.07 28.48
N GLN A 738 23.55 42.15 29.45
CA GLN A 738 24.17 40.83 29.33
C GLN A 738 23.56 40.02 28.19
N SER A 739 22.22 40.02 28.07
CA SER A 739 21.52 39.34 26.99
C SER A 739 21.89 39.92 25.63
N LYS A 740 21.97 41.25 25.52
CA LYS A 740 22.41 41.96 24.30
C LYS A 740 23.82 41.56 23.90
N GLN A 741 24.77 41.57 24.84
CA GLN A 741 26.16 41.16 24.58
C GLN A 741 26.25 39.71 24.10
N ARG A 742 25.50 38.80 24.75
CA ARG A 742 25.47 37.38 24.37
C ARG A 742 24.88 37.18 22.98
N LEU A 743 23.77 37.86 22.69
CA LEU A 743 23.08 37.79 21.41
C LEU A 743 23.94 38.36 20.28
N GLN A 744 24.61 39.49 20.51
CA GLN A 744 25.56 40.07 19.56
C GLN A 744 26.71 39.11 19.25
N TYR A 745 27.32 38.52 20.29
CA TYR A 745 28.38 37.53 20.12
C TYR A 745 27.92 36.34 19.24
N LEU A 746 26.74 35.79 19.51
CA LEU A 746 26.20 34.67 18.75
C LEU A 746 25.87 35.06 17.30
N LYS A 747 25.37 36.27 17.06
CA LYS A 747 25.12 36.80 15.72
C LYS A 747 26.42 36.95 14.94
N ASP A 748 27.47 37.50 15.54
CA ASP A 748 28.78 37.67 14.92
C ASP A 748 29.43 36.30 14.62
N GLN A 749 29.23 35.31 15.49
CA GLN A 749 29.62 33.92 15.23
C GLN A 749 28.87 33.31 14.05
N LEU A 750 27.54 33.49 13.97
CA LEU A 750 26.74 33.04 12.82
C LEU A 750 27.25 33.65 11.51
N GLU A 751 27.54 34.95 11.50
CA GLU A 751 27.96 35.66 10.30
C GLU A 751 29.37 35.32 9.84
N SER A 752 30.28 35.01 10.78
CA SER A 752 31.66 34.65 10.50
C SER A 752 31.86 33.17 10.16
N VAL A 753 31.14 32.27 10.84
CA VAL A 753 31.26 30.82 10.65
C VAL A 753 30.51 30.39 9.38
N VAL A 754 29.33 30.97 9.13
CA VAL A 754 28.47 30.61 8.01
C VAL A 754 28.42 31.78 7.03
N PRO A 755 29.10 31.72 5.87
CA PRO A 755 29.08 32.80 4.89
C PRO A 755 27.69 32.96 4.24
N VAL A 756 27.39 34.17 3.73
CA VAL A 756 26.11 34.49 3.05
C VAL A 756 25.89 33.57 1.85
N SER A 757 26.94 33.37 1.06
CA SER A 757 26.96 32.43 -0.06
C SER A 757 27.65 31.14 0.39
N LEU A 758 26.93 30.03 0.34
CA LEU A 758 27.48 28.69 0.57
C LEU A 758 27.78 28.06 -0.80
N ASP A 759 29.06 27.97 -1.17
CA ASP A 759 29.52 27.31 -2.40
C ASP A 759 30.09 25.90 -2.11
N SER A 760 30.36 25.15 -3.18
CA SER A 760 30.88 23.78 -3.08
C SER A 760 32.30 23.71 -2.51
N GLU A 761 33.02 24.82 -2.41
CA GLU A 761 34.39 24.85 -1.87
C GLU A 761 34.36 24.99 -0.35
N ALA A 762 33.55 25.91 0.18
CA ALA A 762 33.30 26.08 1.61
C ALA A 762 32.75 24.80 2.29
N LEU A 763 31.93 24.02 1.58
CA LEU A 763 31.36 22.76 2.08
C LEU A 763 32.32 21.57 1.98
N ARG A 764 33.30 21.61 1.07
CA ARG A 764 34.32 20.55 0.93
C ARG A 764 35.27 20.51 2.12
N ASP A 765 35.63 21.68 2.64
CA ASP A 765 36.59 21.80 3.75
C ASP A 765 35.94 21.75 5.14
N LYS A 766 34.61 21.93 5.23
CA LYS A 766 33.85 21.96 6.50
C LYS A 766 32.53 21.19 6.39
N PRO A 767 32.56 19.85 6.34
CA PRO A 767 31.35 19.04 6.19
C PRO A 767 30.33 19.23 7.33
N ASP A 768 30.79 19.56 8.54
CA ASP A 768 29.93 19.77 9.72
C ASP A 768 29.25 21.15 9.76
N LEU A 769 29.56 22.04 8.80
CA LEU A 769 29.06 23.41 8.78
C LEU A 769 27.52 23.45 8.68
N ILE A 770 26.99 22.70 7.71
CA ILE A 770 25.54 22.53 7.50
C ILE A 770 25.09 21.09 7.72
N GLY A 771 26.01 20.11 7.78
CA GLY A 771 25.69 18.70 7.91
C GLY A 771 24.88 18.20 6.70
N LEU A 772 23.71 17.63 6.95
CA LEU A 772 22.80 17.10 5.92
C LEU A 772 21.69 18.10 5.48
N ILE A 773 21.84 19.38 5.83
CA ILE A 773 20.85 20.41 5.48
C ILE A 773 21.03 20.80 4.00
N PRO A 774 19.96 20.90 3.18
CA PRO A 774 20.07 21.41 1.81
C PRO A 774 20.66 22.82 1.78
N VAL A 775 21.59 23.09 0.86
CA VAL A 775 22.35 24.36 0.79
C VAL A 775 21.43 25.58 0.71
N SER A 776 20.40 25.54 -0.14
CA SER A 776 19.43 26.62 -0.29
C SER A 776 18.64 26.92 0.99
N VAL A 777 18.33 25.87 1.75
CA VAL A 777 17.68 25.99 3.06
C VAL A 777 18.66 26.61 4.05
N ALA A 778 19.89 26.11 4.13
CA ALA A 778 20.92 26.62 5.02
C ALA A 778 21.20 28.11 4.81
N GLN A 779 21.30 28.56 3.56
CA GLN A 779 21.51 29.98 3.20
C GLN A 779 20.36 30.87 3.71
N LYS A 780 19.11 30.47 3.42
CA LYS A 780 17.93 31.24 3.85
C LYS A 780 17.78 31.25 5.36
N SER A 781 17.99 30.11 6.00
CA SER A 781 17.95 29.98 7.46
C SER A 781 18.98 30.84 8.17
N ARG A 782 20.21 30.90 7.68
CA ARG A 782 21.24 31.79 8.20
C ARG A 782 20.81 33.26 8.11
N THR A 783 20.31 33.68 6.95
CA THR A 783 19.83 35.05 6.73
C THR A 783 18.68 35.42 7.66
N PHE A 784 17.66 34.57 7.75
CA PHE A 784 16.54 34.83 8.63
C PHE A 784 16.98 34.85 10.10
N ALA A 785 17.80 33.90 10.57
CA ALA A 785 18.25 33.89 11.96
C ALA A 785 19.03 35.17 12.32
N GLY A 786 19.81 35.70 11.37
CA GLY A 786 20.46 37.00 11.50
C GLY A 786 19.47 38.17 11.65
N HIS A 787 18.40 38.19 10.86
CA HIS A 787 17.32 39.19 11.00
C HIS A 787 16.63 39.10 12.37
N GLY A 788 16.35 37.89 12.86
CA GLY A 788 15.77 37.68 14.19
C GLY A 788 16.64 38.19 15.31
N ALA A 789 17.94 37.87 15.25
CA ALA A 789 18.92 38.39 16.18
C ALA A 789 18.97 39.93 16.14
N GLN A 790 18.94 40.53 14.95
CA GLN A 790 18.94 41.99 14.79
C GLN A 790 17.71 42.65 15.41
N SER A 791 16.51 42.09 15.20
CA SER A 791 15.29 42.60 15.81
C SER A 791 15.31 42.48 17.33
N ALA A 792 15.90 41.40 17.86
CA ALA A 792 15.98 41.19 19.31
C ALA A 792 16.99 42.14 19.96
N LEU A 793 18.11 42.41 19.29
CA LEU A 793 19.05 43.45 19.70
C LEU A 793 18.36 44.82 19.76
N ALA A 794 17.57 45.17 18.74
CA ALA A 794 16.82 46.44 18.73
C ALA A 794 15.81 46.54 19.87
N LEU A 795 15.10 45.45 20.20
CA LEU A 795 14.20 45.40 21.35
C LEU A 795 14.96 45.60 22.67
N LEU A 796 16.11 44.93 22.84
CA LEU A 796 16.93 45.06 24.04
C LEU A 796 17.50 46.48 24.18
N ASP A 797 17.89 47.12 23.07
CA ASP A 797 18.29 48.52 23.05
C ASP A 797 17.18 49.45 23.53
N GLN A 798 15.94 49.24 23.08
CA GLN A 798 14.80 50.00 23.58
C GLN A 798 14.57 49.78 25.07
N VAL A 799 14.64 48.55 25.55
CA VAL A 799 14.51 48.24 26.97
C VAL A 799 15.57 48.98 27.79
N ILE A 800 16.84 48.95 27.36
CA ILE A 800 17.95 49.66 28.02
C ILE A 800 17.68 51.18 28.02
N VAL A 801 17.41 51.78 26.86
CA VAL A 801 17.18 53.23 26.73
C VAL A 801 15.99 53.70 27.56
N ILE A 802 14.90 52.94 27.59
CA ILE A 802 13.71 53.29 28.37
C ILE A 802 14.04 53.24 29.87
N THR A 803 14.77 52.22 30.33
CA THR A 803 15.22 52.17 31.73
C THR A 803 16.22 53.27 32.10
N GLU A 804 17.02 53.78 31.16
CA GLU A 804 17.96 54.90 31.37
C GLU A 804 17.29 56.29 31.35
N SER A 805 16.27 56.47 30.50
CA SER A 805 15.57 57.75 30.32
C SER A 805 14.58 58.05 31.44
N ASP A 806 13.91 57.04 31.99
CA ASP A 806 13.00 57.20 33.13
C ASP A 806 13.76 57.41 34.46
N HIS A 807 14.97 56.83 34.58
CA HIS A 807 15.94 57.19 35.62
C HIS A 807 16.24 58.71 35.64
N HIS A 808 16.20 59.39 34.50
CA HIS A 808 16.41 60.84 34.41
C HIS A 808 15.12 61.66 34.59
N ARG A 809 13.94 61.16 34.20
CA ARG A 809 12.66 61.90 34.28
C ARG A 809 12.02 61.89 35.66
N LEU A 810 12.27 60.87 36.50
CA LEU A 810 11.83 60.83 37.90
C LEU A 810 12.40 61.96 38.78
N PHE A 811 13.36 62.75 38.27
CA PHE A 811 13.93 63.89 38.97
C PHE A 811 13.47 65.27 38.48
N THR A 812 12.62 65.40 37.44
CA THR A 812 12.30 66.75 36.90
C THR A 812 10.87 67.08 36.41
N ASP A 813 9.94 66.16 36.15
CA ASP A 813 8.57 66.61 35.76
C ASP A 813 7.46 65.57 35.93
N SER A 814 6.29 65.99 36.44
CA SER A 814 5.16 65.15 36.86
C SER A 814 4.05 64.99 35.81
N THR A 815 4.35 65.24 34.53
CA THR A 815 3.36 65.15 33.44
C THR A 815 3.84 64.29 32.27
N MET A 816 3.84 62.97 32.46
CA MET A 816 3.86 62.03 31.31
C MET A 816 2.67 61.08 31.37
N THR A 817 1.65 61.42 30.59
CA THR A 817 0.63 60.47 30.13
C THR A 817 1.22 59.52 29.10
N THR A 818 1.24 58.23 29.46
CA THR A 818 1.25 57.04 28.59
C THR A 818 2.27 57.02 27.45
N LEU A 819 3.33 56.22 27.61
CA LEU A 819 4.22 55.85 26.49
C LEU A 819 3.40 55.29 25.31
N PRO A 820 3.65 55.76 24.07
CA PRO A 820 2.90 55.30 22.92
C PRO A 820 3.27 53.85 22.60
N VAL A 821 2.22 53.04 22.44
CA VAL A 821 2.22 51.69 21.89
C VAL A 821 2.66 51.80 20.41
N TRP A 822 3.94 51.48 20.14
CA TRP A 822 4.42 50.72 18.97
C TRP A 822 4.61 51.30 17.55
N ASP A 823 4.60 52.60 17.27
CA ASP A 823 4.78 53.08 15.86
C ASP A 823 6.17 53.63 15.47
N VAL A 824 7.25 53.37 16.23
CA VAL A 824 8.59 53.89 15.88
C VAL A 824 9.68 52.81 15.92
N LEU A 825 9.76 52.01 14.87
CA LEU A 825 11.03 51.51 14.35
C LEU A 825 11.04 51.78 12.84
N PRO A 826 12.02 52.51 12.28
CA PRO A 826 12.18 52.56 10.85
C PRO A 826 12.52 51.14 10.38
N ALA A 827 11.73 50.63 9.43
CA ALA A 827 12.10 49.43 8.69
C ALA A 827 13.56 49.58 8.21
N PRO A 828 14.40 48.53 8.29
CA PRO A 828 15.75 48.61 7.74
C PRO A 828 15.67 49.08 6.28
N ALA A 829 16.61 49.96 5.88
CA ALA A 829 16.56 50.81 4.68
C ALA A 829 16.39 50.11 3.31
N ASN A 830 16.20 48.78 3.29
CA ASN A 830 15.98 47.95 2.09
C ASN A 830 14.65 47.18 2.14
N CYS A 831 13.59 47.75 2.73
CA CYS A 831 12.27 47.11 2.78
C CYS A 831 11.58 47.20 1.40
N VAL A 832 11.41 46.05 0.74
CA VAL A 832 10.75 45.91 -0.56
C VAL A 832 9.28 46.36 -0.45
N THR A 833 8.86 47.31 -1.27
CA THR A 833 7.45 47.72 -1.40
C THR A 833 6.62 46.60 -2.04
N MET A 834 5.54 46.15 -1.38
CA MET A 834 4.69 45.04 -1.83
C MET A 834 3.38 45.49 -2.48
N ASP A 835 3.00 44.78 -3.55
CA ASP A 835 1.77 44.92 -4.34
C ASP A 835 0.53 44.24 -3.71
N LYS A 836 -0.66 44.56 -4.26
CA LYS A 836 -2.02 44.50 -3.68
C LYS A 836 -2.73 43.13 -3.53
N GLU A 837 -2.07 41.98 -3.49
CA GLU A 837 -2.74 40.68 -3.29
C GLU A 837 -2.24 39.94 -2.03
N GLU A 838 -2.99 40.05 -0.93
CA GLU A 838 -2.66 39.45 0.37
C GLU A 838 -3.02 37.96 0.45
N THR A 839 -2.02 37.11 0.69
CA THR A 839 -2.15 35.73 1.18
C THR A 839 -1.11 35.48 2.29
N LEU A 840 -1.19 34.38 3.06
CA LEU A 840 -0.24 34.06 4.15
C LEU A 840 1.23 34.03 3.68
N ALA A 841 1.47 33.73 2.39
CA ALA A 841 2.78 33.77 1.77
C ALA A 841 3.39 35.19 1.65
N ASN A 842 2.54 36.24 1.73
CA ASN A 842 2.88 37.64 1.48
C ASN A 842 2.60 38.58 2.67
N ARG A 843 2.18 38.07 3.84
CA ARG A 843 2.11 38.90 5.06
C ARG A 843 3.51 39.05 5.66
N LEU A 844 4.15 40.21 5.45
CA LEU A 844 5.20 40.65 6.38
C LEU A 844 4.51 41.00 7.70
N PRO A 845 4.82 40.29 8.79
CA PRO A 845 4.02 40.40 9.99
C PRO A 845 4.57 41.50 10.90
N ALA A 846 3.82 41.86 11.95
CA ALA A 846 4.25 42.86 12.92
C ALA A 846 5.61 42.48 13.52
N TRP A 847 6.37 43.45 14.05
CA TRP A 847 7.72 43.21 14.59
C TRP A 847 7.86 42.00 15.57
N PRO A 848 6.85 41.61 16.40
CA PRO A 848 6.93 40.42 17.26
C PRO A 848 6.97 39.12 16.45
N ASP A 849 6.28 39.09 15.33
CA ASP A 849 6.25 37.96 14.42
C ASP A 849 7.57 37.87 13.65
N GLN A 850 8.19 39.00 13.31
CA GLN A 850 9.53 39.01 12.70
C GLN A 850 10.60 38.44 13.64
N LEU A 851 10.52 38.69 14.95
CA LEU A 851 11.41 38.12 15.96
C LEU A 851 11.32 36.60 16.06
N ALA A 852 10.09 36.09 16.05
CA ALA A 852 9.83 34.67 16.26
C ALA A 852 9.94 33.83 14.98
N LEU A 853 9.50 34.36 13.84
CA LEU A 853 9.43 33.63 12.56
C LEU A 853 10.76 33.58 11.82
N SER A 854 11.62 34.56 12.04
CA SER A 854 12.94 34.66 11.41
C SER A 854 13.91 33.57 11.86
N MET A 855 13.59 32.73 12.83
CA MET A 855 14.46 31.61 13.25
C MET A 855 14.00 30.25 12.72
N GLY A 856 13.20 30.24 11.65
CA GLY A 856 12.94 29.02 10.87
C GLY A 856 11.58 28.90 10.17
N MET A 857 10.70 29.91 10.18
CA MET A 857 9.28 29.73 9.83
C MET A 857 8.84 30.27 8.46
N LEU A 858 9.59 31.14 7.77
CA LEU A 858 9.14 31.70 6.48
C LEU A 858 9.97 31.25 5.27
N ALA A 859 9.20 30.90 4.24
CA ALA A 859 9.46 30.37 2.90
C ALA A 859 10.88 30.43 2.32
N VAL A 860 11.38 29.25 1.96
CA VAL A 860 12.22 29.07 0.77
C VAL A 860 11.29 29.06 -0.44
N LYS A 861 11.05 30.23 -1.04
CA LYS A 861 10.64 30.30 -2.44
C LYS A 861 11.48 31.35 -3.15
N ASP A 862 12.18 30.92 -4.19
CA ASP A 862 12.64 31.79 -5.27
C ASP A 862 11.63 31.58 -6.40
N ASN A 863 10.98 32.67 -6.81
CA ASN A 863 9.95 32.78 -7.86
C ASN A 863 8.59 32.12 -7.58
#